data_AF-A0A933TUS9-F1
#
_entry.id   AF-A0A933TUS9-F1
#
_cell.length_a   1.000
_cell.length_b   1.000
_cell.length_c   1.000
_cell.angle_alpha   90.00
_cell.angle_beta   90.00
_cell.angle_gamma   90.00
#
_symmetry.space_group_name_H-M   'P 1'
#
loop_
_entity.id
_entity.type
_entity.pdbx_description
1 polymer ?
#
loop_
_entity_poly.entity_id
_entity_poly.type
_entity_poly.pdbx_seq_one_letter_code
_entity_poly.pdbx_strand_id
1 'polypeptide(L)'
;MSVSVIFINWNTADLIVNAINSVKQTLSREHEIIVVDNASTDDSVQKIQSLFPEVKLMQNRENSGFARALNAGMRNSSGQYAIALNSDTVCLPGALDKLIDFLDAHPDAAIACPQLINADNSLQNSFDSTPSLLTETLNKSLLRLIFPEKFPSKLQARKEPFEVESCIGACMAIRKSALPEGPPLDEGFFFFLEETDLCFRVRKSGRKVFLVPMSRVIHLQGQSAGKIKIRSRIEYHRSLYRFFFKHYSMPYAALLPAVKAVKALANSILNLIPNALTLFLIPSLRKKFLISSAIFAWHVFLCPDSWGIRSAGKSAFPGYKKIKTDKTVWLVRNDYANRFAQELPYIMKNRIAIKQSRVKTLYRSEIAGENFLVKTYRSPAEYVKNALKTGRGLLPALFKAPVMLLKRAFTGHKSRIELRRIIDAHSAGIDTPLPAAVSDSTIIFQFMENAANIGAFLNREISQLSPAAVHAIIRSYGRFARSLHKKGIYQDDFSPTNILVSPDKNGIFRLWLVDFERAEFNGAPLPEKLCVLNLAKLNRMASISNTDRLRFLKAYFSDDEYGIVRLRKFIGEIAEKQKELLWRDIAKVRRQCAKPGRNYQKLDFNGFHGLLKKELPGLDYATVEKFLEKTCEVMAGRKPDGNWTLLEPLNAEKNNETYLFLAWYSDAREIWRNANALSFAGLPAVIPVALLMPENFSKSGIIAVLTESGMRQMKECLKSGHDTGQRELLTRTGAIMGRLHAMGFKADGIEAGAALTKEYGKRTAVFLPLMKNLTLFRSLTPSFRGDDLFEFRRMFDKARLTKTDKWRFLESYACHAGITPEERNELCRAMGII
;
A
#
# COMPACT_ATOMS: atom_id res chain seq x y z
N MET A 1 43.43 -25.77 23.98
CA MET A 1 42.42 -24.69 23.89
C MET A 1 41.76 -24.37 25.22
N SER A 2 42.00 -23.19 25.77
CA SER A 2 41.38 -22.73 27.02
C SER A 2 40.10 -21.90 26.79
N VAL A 3 39.97 -21.21 25.64
CA VAL A 3 38.90 -20.23 25.38
C VAL A 3 38.22 -20.44 24.03
N SER A 4 36.90 -20.43 23.97
CA SER A 4 36.11 -20.28 22.74
C SER A 4 35.41 -18.93 22.72
N VAL A 5 35.69 -18.10 21.71
CA VAL A 5 34.99 -16.83 21.48
C VAL A 5 33.84 -17.06 20.50
N ILE A 6 32.63 -16.70 20.90
CA ILE A 6 31.41 -17.02 20.14
C ILE A 6 30.67 -15.73 19.80
N PHE A 7 30.51 -15.48 18.50
CA PHE A 7 29.74 -14.38 17.96
C PHE A 7 28.41 -14.84 17.38
N ILE A 8 27.35 -14.10 17.65
CA ILE A 8 26.07 -14.24 16.94
C ILE A 8 25.96 -13.10 15.93
N ASN A 9 25.87 -13.45 14.65
CA ASN A 9 25.83 -12.50 13.55
C ASN A 9 24.44 -12.46 12.91
N TRP A 10 23.90 -11.26 12.67
CA TRP A 10 22.67 -11.08 11.90
C TRP A 10 22.63 -9.71 11.21
N ASN A 11 22.91 -9.68 9.91
CA ASN A 11 22.94 -8.48 9.07
C ASN A 11 23.89 -7.37 9.59
N THR A 12 25.10 -7.75 9.99
CA THR A 12 26.13 -6.88 10.58
C THR A 12 27.52 -7.05 9.95
N ALA A 13 27.59 -7.26 8.62
CA ALA A 13 28.82 -7.55 7.87
C ALA A 13 30.09 -6.76 8.27
N ASP A 14 30.04 -5.43 8.30
CA ASP A 14 31.24 -4.64 8.62
C ASP A 14 31.59 -4.68 10.12
N LEU A 15 30.56 -4.81 10.98
CA LEU A 15 30.76 -4.84 12.43
C LEU A 15 31.38 -6.15 12.88
N ILE A 16 30.91 -7.29 12.35
CA ILE A 16 31.46 -8.60 12.70
C ILE A 16 32.92 -8.73 12.27
N VAL A 17 33.30 -8.17 11.13
CA VAL A 17 34.70 -8.13 10.67
C VAL A 17 35.57 -7.37 11.67
N ASN A 18 35.12 -6.20 12.12
CA ASN A 18 35.85 -5.41 13.11
C ASN A 18 35.93 -6.12 14.48
N ALA A 19 34.85 -6.79 14.88
CA ALA A 19 34.80 -7.53 16.13
C ALA A 19 35.79 -8.70 16.15
N ILE A 20 35.84 -9.51 15.07
CA ILE A 20 36.79 -10.61 14.90
C ILE A 20 38.23 -10.08 14.93
N ASN A 21 38.52 -9.02 14.16
CA ASN A 21 39.85 -8.40 14.15
C ASN A 21 40.27 -7.94 15.55
N SER A 22 39.36 -7.32 16.31
CA SER A 22 39.67 -6.86 17.66
C SER A 22 40.05 -8.00 18.59
N VAL A 23 39.38 -9.16 18.50
CA VAL A 23 39.72 -10.34 19.31
C VAL A 23 41.08 -10.88 18.91
N LYS A 24 41.32 -11.09 17.61
CA LYS A 24 42.61 -11.60 17.09
C LYS A 24 43.79 -10.72 17.50
N GLN A 25 43.60 -9.41 17.62
CA GLN A 25 44.63 -8.45 18.00
C GLN A 25 44.86 -8.33 19.50
N THR A 26 43.86 -8.67 20.34
CA THR A 26 43.87 -8.30 21.77
C THR A 26 43.79 -9.48 22.74
N LEU A 27 43.40 -10.67 22.28
CA LEU A 27 43.35 -11.89 23.07
C LEU A 27 44.65 -12.68 22.86
N SER A 28 45.47 -12.75 23.91
CA SER A 28 46.79 -13.40 23.84
C SER A 28 46.74 -14.92 24.07
N ARG A 29 45.71 -15.42 24.76
CA ARG A 29 45.53 -16.84 25.06
C ARG A 29 45.16 -17.66 23.82
N GLU A 30 45.53 -18.94 23.82
CA GLU A 30 45.12 -19.91 22.79
C GLU A 30 43.59 -20.03 22.75
N HIS A 31 43.01 -19.66 21.61
CA HIS A 31 41.57 -19.55 21.44
C HIS A 31 41.09 -20.04 20.07
N GLU A 32 39.80 -20.34 20.00
CA GLU A 32 39.07 -20.49 18.75
C GLU A 32 38.00 -19.40 18.62
N ILE A 33 37.65 -19.05 17.39
CA ILE A 33 36.56 -18.12 17.09
C ILE A 33 35.46 -18.87 16.34
N ILE A 34 34.26 -18.82 16.88
CA ILE A 34 33.05 -19.40 16.30
C ILE A 34 32.09 -18.27 15.97
N VAL A 35 31.61 -18.23 14.73
CA VAL A 35 30.57 -17.28 14.31
C VAL A 35 29.33 -18.07 13.92
N VAL A 36 28.22 -17.81 14.60
CA VAL A 36 26.91 -18.36 14.25
C VAL A 36 26.14 -17.28 13.50
N ASP A 37 26.07 -17.43 12.17
CA ASP A 37 25.25 -16.60 11.31
C ASP A 37 23.77 -17.01 11.41
N ASN A 38 22.92 -16.08 11.83
CA ASN A 38 21.51 -16.34 12.13
C ASN A 38 20.61 -16.01 10.92
N ALA A 39 20.95 -16.55 9.75
CA ALA A 39 20.34 -16.30 8.44
C ALA A 39 20.44 -14.83 8.02
N SER A 40 21.67 -14.33 7.91
CA SER A 40 21.95 -13.01 7.35
C SER A 40 21.62 -12.95 5.86
N THR A 41 21.33 -11.74 5.40
CA THR A 41 21.01 -11.43 3.99
C THR A 41 21.89 -10.33 3.41
N ASP A 42 22.85 -9.85 4.20
CA ASP A 42 23.95 -9.03 3.74
C ASP A 42 25.13 -9.92 3.30
N ASP A 43 26.27 -9.30 3.04
CA ASP A 43 27.50 -9.95 2.59
C ASP A 43 28.39 -10.47 3.74
N SER A 44 27.84 -10.62 4.95
CA SER A 44 28.60 -11.00 6.15
C SER A 44 29.23 -12.39 6.03
N VAL A 45 28.47 -13.38 5.57
CA VAL A 45 28.94 -14.76 5.37
C VAL A 45 30.12 -14.80 4.41
N GLN A 46 30.00 -14.14 3.26
CA GLN A 46 31.05 -14.10 2.25
C GLN A 46 32.31 -13.43 2.78
N LYS A 47 32.17 -12.28 3.46
CA LYS A 47 33.31 -11.55 4.07
C LYS A 47 34.03 -12.39 5.11
N ILE A 48 33.29 -13.10 5.97
CA ILE A 48 33.90 -13.96 7.01
C ILE A 48 34.69 -15.08 6.34
N GLN A 49 34.11 -15.78 5.37
CA GLN A 49 34.78 -16.86 4.65
C GLN A 49 36.05 -16.39 3.92
N SER A 50 36.04 -15.20 3.33
CA SER A 50 37.18 -14.67 2.58
C SER A 50 38.29 -14.10 3.48
N LEU A 51 37.92 -13.39 4.55
CA LEU A 51 38.89 -12.66 5.39
C LEU A 51 39.40 -13.48 6.58
N PHE A 52 38.62 -14.46 7.03
CA PHE A 52 38.91 -15.26 8.23
C PHE A 52 38.63 -16.75 7.97
N PRO A 53 39.35 -17.40 7.04
CA PRO A 53 39.13 -18.82 6.71
C PRO A 53 39.32 -19.77 7.92
N GLU A 54 40.05 -19.34 8.94
CA GLU A 54 40.26 -20.06 10.20
C GLU A 54 39.08 -20.01 11.18
N VAL A 55 38.12 -19.09 10.97
CA VAL A 55 36.94 -18.94 11.85
C VAL A 55 35.94 -20.06 11.57
N LYS A 56 35.45 -20.70 12.63
CA LYS A 56 34.38 -21.70 12.53
C LYS A 56 33.04 -21.02 12.26
N LEU A 57 32.65 -20.95 10.99
CA LEU A 57 31.39 -20.34 10.57
C LEU A 57 30.25 -21.37 10.52
N MET A 58 29.23 -21.15 11.35
CA MET A 58 27.98 -21.91 11.35
C MET A 58 26.85 -21.06 10.75
N GLN A 59 26.08 -21.60 9.81
CA GLN A 59 25.01 -20.87 9.14
C GLN A 59 23.65 -21.49 9.45
N ASN A 60 22.79 -20.73 10.12
CA ASN A 60 21.40 -21.13 10.37
C ASN A 60 20.55 -20.85 9.12
N ARG A 61 19.57 -21.73 8.87
CA ARG A 61 18.60 -21.57 7.76
C ARG A 61 17.59 -20.44 8.00
N GLU A 62 17.36 -20.10 9.26
CA GLU A 62 16.46 -19.03 9.68
C GLU A 62 17.02 -18.31 10.92
N ASN A 63 16.53 -17.09 11.17
CA ASN A 63 16.85 -16.39 12.41
C ASN A 63 16.12 -17.06 13.57
N SER A 64 16.87 -17.83 14.35
CA SER A 64 16.39 -18.68 15.43
C SER A 64 16.34 -17.98 16.81
N GLY A 65 16.67 -16.69 16.87
CA GLY A 65 16.86 -15.95 18.12
C GLY A 65 18.29 -16.06 18.66
N PHE A 66 18.61 -15.27 19.69
CA PHE A 66 19.96 -15.20 20.28
C PHE A 66 20.28 -16.42 21.13
N ALA A 67 19.39 -16.81 22.06
CA ALA A 67 19.63 -17.92 22.98
C ALA A 67 19.94 -19.24 22.24
N ARG A 68 19.13 -19.59 21.24
CA ARG A 68 19.30 -20.80 20.44
C ARG A 68 20.60 -20.76 19.61
N ALA A 69 20.91 -19.62 19.00
CA ALA A 69 22.14 -19.46 18.23
C ALA A 69 23.39 -19.55 19.12
N LEU A 70 23.38 -18.92 20.30
CA LEU A 70 24.49 -18.98 21.25
C LEU A 70 24.67 -20.39 21.83
N ASN A 71 23.58 -21.08 22.18
CA ASN A 71 23.66 -22.48 22.59
C ASN A 71 24.26 -23.36 21.49
N ALA A 72 23.93 -23.13 20.21
CA ALA A 72 24.52 -23.87 19.10
C ALA A 72 26.04 -23.62 19.00
N GLY A 73 26.49 -22.38 19.14
CA GLY A 73 27.91 -22.05 19.21
C GLY A 73 28.61 -22.69 20.42
N MET A 74 28.00 -22.63 21.60
CA MET A 74 28.57 -23.20 22.84
C MET A 74 28.70 -24.73 22.78
N ARG A 75 27.75 -25.42 22.14
CA ARG A 75 27.81 -26.88 21.91
C ARG A 75 28.94 -27.29 20.97
N ASN A 76 29.32 -26.43 20.04
CA ASN A 76 30.42 -26.67 19.08
C ASN A 76 31.76 -26.06 19.54
N SER A 77 31.81 -25.57 20.77
CA SER A 77 32.98 -24.94 21.38
C SER A 77 33.75 -25.94 22.23
N SER A 78 35.08 -25.96 22.06
CA SER A 78 36.02 -26.87 22.71
C SER A 78 36.71 -26.26 23.95
N GLY A 79 36.72 -24.93 24.07
CA GLY A 79 37.32 -24.22 25.20
C GLY A 79 36.60 -24.47 26.52
N GLN A 80 37.36 -24.45 27.61
CA GLN A 80 36.83 -24.54 28.97
C GLN A 80 35.98 -23.31 29.33
N TYR A 81 36.39 -22.15 28.82
CA TYR A 81 35.65 -20.91 28.89
C TYR A 81 34.97 -20.60 27.56
N ALA A 82 33.71 -20.20 27.61
CA ALA A 82 32.99 -19.64 26.46
C ALA A 82 32.82 -18.13 26.66
N ILE A 83 33.30 -17.32 25.72
CA ILE A 83 33.09 -15.88 25.72
C ILE A 83 32.04 -15.54 24.66
N ALA A 84 30.85 -15.17 25.10
CA ALA A 84 29.81 -14.67 24.22
C ALA A 84 30.05 -13.19 23.92
N LEU A 85 30.20 -12.83 22.65
CA LEU A 85 30.36 -11.45 22.18
C LEU A 85 29.29 -11.09 21.15
N ASN A 86 28.77 -9.88 21.25
CA ASN A 86 27.95 -9.32 20.18
C ASN A 86 28.81 -8.93 18.97
N SER A 87 28.23 -9.00 17.77
CA SER A 87 28.93 -8.62 16.53
C SER A 87 29.30 -7.13 16.45
N ASP A 88 28.81 -6.27 17.36
CA ASP A 88 29.06 -4.83 17.41
C ASP A 88 29.95 -4.41 18.59
N THR A 89 30.78 -5.33 19.08
CA THR A 89 31.79 -5.06 20.11
C THR A 89 33.19 -4.91 19.53
N VAL A 90 34.02 -4.09 20.18
CA VAL A 90 35.47 -4.00 19.94
C VAL A 90 36.18 -4.23 21.28
N CYS A 91 36.98 -5.29 21.35
CA CYS A 91 37.76 -5.62 22.54
C CYS A 91 38.97 -4.70 22.64
N LEU A 92 39.23 -4.13 23.82
CA LEU A 92 40.49 -3.41 24.08
C LEU A 92 41.62 -4.39 24.45
N PRO A 93 42.90 -3.98 24.32
CA PRO A 93 44.04 -4.83 24.65
C PRO A 93 43.93 -5.51 26.03
N GLY A 94 44.06 -6.85 26.03
CA GLY A 94 43.97 -7.69 27.22
C GLY A 94 42.62 -7.69 27.93
N ALA A 95 41.55 -7.18 27.31
CA ALA A 95 40.23 -7.13 27.94
C ALA A 95 39.71 -8.55 28.25
N LEU A 96 39.77 -9.44 27.26
CA LEU A 96 39.27 -10.81 27.43
C LEU A 96 40.19 -11.64 28.35
N ASP A 97 41.52 -11.45 28.26
CA ASP A 97 42.49 -12.10 29.15
C ASP A 97 42.15 -11.82 30.61
N LYS A 98 41.91 -10.57 30.99
CA LYS A 98 41.53 -10.19 32.37
C LYS A 98 40.25 -10.86 32.87
N LEU A 99 39.29 -11.15 31.99
CA LEU A 99 38.07 -11.88 32.39
C LEU A 99 38.41 -13.33 32.73
N ILE A 100 39.27 -13.96 31.94
CA ILE A 100 39.71 -15.33 32.17
C ILE A 100 40.61 -15.42 33.40
N ASP A 101 41.57 -14.50 33.55
CA ASP A 101 42.43 -14.40 34.74
C ASP A 101 41.59 -14.26 36.02
N PHE A 102 40.54 -13.42 35.98
CA PHE A 102 39.62 -13.26 37.10
C PHE A 102 38.87 -14.56 37.40
N LEU A 103 38.33 -15.24 36.38
CA LEU A 103 37.63 -16.51 36.56
C LEU A 103 38.58 -17.57 37.13
N ASP A 104 39.79 -17.72 36.58
CA ASP A 104 40.84 -18.64 37.07
C ASP A 104 41.10 -18.41 38.57
N ALA A 105 41.21 -17.15 39.00
CA ALA A 105 41.45 -16.79 40.40
C ALA A 105 40.22 -16.93 41.32
N HIS A 106 39.00 -17.02 40.78
CA HIS A 106 37.76 -17.08 41.57
C HIS A 106 36.90 -18.28 41.16
N PRO A 107 37.16 -19.49 41.74
CA PRO A 107 36.43 -20.71 41.38
C PRO A 107 34.91 -20.66 41.65
N ASP A 108 34.45 -19.80 42.56
CA ASP A 108 33.03 -19.57 42.86
C ASP A 108 32.32 -18.69 41.80
N ALA A 109 33.08 -17.97 40.97
CA ALA A 109 32.58 -17.20 39.85
C ALA A 109 32.31 -18.12 38.64
N ALA A 110 31.05 -18.14 38.20
CA ALA A 110 30.64 -18.85 36.98
C ALA A 110 30.67 -17.93 35.75
N ILE A 111 30.39 -16.62 35.95
CA ILE A 111 30.29 -15.64 34.87
C ILE A 111 31.03 -14.36 35.28
N ALA A 112 31.83 -13.83 34.36
CA ALA A 112 32.47 -12.52 34.47
C ALA A 112 32.13 -11.66 33.24
N CYS A 113 31.80 -10.39 33.45
CA CYS A 113 31.56 -9.44 32.37
C CYS A 113 32.42 -8.18 32.50
N PRO A 114 32.79 -7.55 31.36
CA PRO A 114 33.63 -6.36 31.36
C PRO A 114 32.84 -5.10 31.68
N GLN A 115 33.56 -4.02 31.97
CA GLN A 115 33.02 -2.67 31.84
C GLN A 115 32.81 -2.34 30.35
N LEU A 116 31.55 -2.25 29.94
CA LEU A 116 31.14 -1.72 28.65
C LEU A 116 31.36 -0.21 28.61
N ILE A 117 31.88 0.25 27.48
CA ILE A 117 32.11 1.66 27.18
C ILE A 117 31.61 2.01 25.77
N ASN A 118 31.29 3.28 25.56
CA ASN A 118 30.99 3.80 24.23
C ASN A 118 32.29 4.07 23.45
N ALA A 119 32.19 4.36 22.15
CA ALA A 119 33.35 4.63 21.29
C ALA A 119 34.15 5.88 21.72
N ASP A 120 33.51 6.82 22.42
CA ASP A 120 34.14 8.00 23.02
C ASP A 120 34.74 7.72 24.41
N ASN A 121 34.88 6.45 24.79
CA ASN A 121 35.33 5.96 26.10
C ASN A 121 34.41 6.26 27.30
N SER A 122 33.25 6.89 27.10
CA SER A 122 32.29 7.10 28.19
C SER A 122 31.69 5.78 28.68
N LEU A 123 31.37 5.70 29.98
CA LEU A 123 30.83 4.47 30.58
C LEU A 123 29.45 4.12 30.02
N GLN A 124 29.22 2.83 29.84
CA GLN A 124 27.93 2.27 29.47
C GLN A 124 27.45 1.31 30.58
N ASN A 125 26.13 1.16 30.70
CA ASN A 125 25.56 0.17 31.62
C ASN A 125 26.07 -1.23 31.25
N SER A 126 26.75 -1.89 32.19
CA SER A 126 27.39 -3.20 31.99
C SER A 126 26.71 -4.34 32.77
N PHE A 127 25.87 -3.98 33.73
CA PHE A 127 25.11 -4.90 34.57
C PHE A 127 23.70 -4.34 34.83
N ASP A 128 22.76 -5.22 35.20
CA ASP A 128 21.41 -4.85 35.59
C ASP A 128 20.96 -5.63 36.84
N SER A 129 19.87 -5.16 37.46
CA SER A 129 19.22 -5.82 38.58
C SER A 129 18.20 -6.84 38.06
N THR A 130 17.95 -7.89 38.83
CA THR A 130 16.89 -8.87 38.59
C THR A 130 15.55 -8.15 38.43
N PRO A 131 14.78 -8.41 37.35
CA PRO A 131 13.49 -7.77 37.15
C PRO A 131 12.48 -8.11 38.25
N SER A 132 11.81 -7.10 38.82
CA SER A 132 10.74 -7.24 39.82
C SER A 132 9.58 -6.27 39.52
N LEU A 133 8.40 -6.48 40.09
CA LEU A 133 7.28 -5.54 39.90
C LEU A 133 7.69 -4.11 40.28
N LEU A 134 8.52 -3.94 41.32
CA LEU A 134 9.02 -2.63 41.75
C LEU A 134 9.91 -1.98 40.68
N THR A 135 10.89 -2.71 40.13
CA THR A 135 11.80 -2.19 39.08
C THR A 135 11.07 -1.89 37.78
N GLU A 136 9.98 -2.61 37.54
CA GLU A 136 9.20 -2.53 36.31
C GLU A 136 8.06 -1.49 36.36
N THR A 137 7.54 -1.17 37.55
CA THR A 137 6.53 -0.12 37.83
C THR A 137 7.18 1.26 37.87
N LEU A 138 8.16 1.47 38.76
CA LEU A 138 8.76 2.78 38.99
C LEU A 138 9.81 3.12 37.93
N ASN A 139 10.14 4.42 37.83
CA ASN A 139 11.26 4.86 37.01
C ASN A 139 12.57 4.44 37.71
N LYS A 140 13.52 3.83 36.99
CA LYS A 140 14.83 3.46 37.57
C LYS A 140 15.57 4.68 38.15
N SER A 141 15.36 5.89 37.63
CA SER A 141 15.89 7.12 38.23
C SER A 141 15.23 7.49 39.56
N LEU A 142 13.93 7.21 39.71
CA LEU A 142 13.20 7.43 40.95
C LEU A 142 13.59 6.38 42.00
N LEU A 143 13.74 5.11 41.59
CA LEU A 143 14.22 4.04 42.47
C LEU A 143 15.63 4.29 42.99
N ARG A 144 16.50 4.87 42.17
CA ARG A 144 17.84 5.30 42.58
C ARG A 144 17.80 6.40 43.64
N LEU A 145 16.85 7.34 43.53
CA LEU A 145 16.69 8.41 44.51
C LEU A 145 16.19 7.87 45.85
N ILE A 146 15.24 6.92 45.83
CA ILE A 146 14.57 6.41 47.03
C ILE A 146 15.36 5.27 47.70
N PHE A 147 16.05 4.43 46.93
CA PHE A 147 16.81 3.27 47.41
C PHE A 147 18.23 3.22 46.79
N PRO A 148 19.11 4.19 47.11
CA PRO A 148 20.40 4.34 46.44
C PRO A 148 21.35 3.16 46.63
N GLU A 149 21.32 2.48 47.79
CA GLU A 149 22.14 1.30 48.07
C GLU A 149 21.72 0.07 47.25
N LYS A 150 20.41 -0.08 47.02
CA LYS A 150 19.84 -1.20 46.25
C LYS A 150 19.85 -0.96 44.74
N PHE A 151 19.84 0.31 44.31
CA PHE A 151 19.86 0.72 42.90
C PHE A 151 20.94 1.76 42.61
N PRO A 152 22.23 1.43 42.81
CA PRO A 152 23.33 2.38 42.66
C PRO A 152 23.44 2.91 41.22
N SER A 153 24.15 4.04 41.06
CA SER A 153 24.43 4.59 39.74
C SER A 153 25.33 3.65 38.94
N LYS A 154 24.79 3.11 37.86
CA LYS A 154 25.45 2.14 36.96
C LYS A 154 26.50 2.77 36.03
N LEU A 155 26.72 4.08 36.17
CA LEU A 155 27.70 4.87 35.40
C LEU A 155 28.82 5.42 36.31
N GLN A 156 29.00 4.83 37.50
CA GLN A 156 30.15 5.14 38.35
C GLN A 156 31.30 4.21 38.03
N ALA A 157 32.48 4.78 37.78
CA ALA A 157 33.70 4.00 37.61
C ALA A 157 34.04 3.32 38.94
N ARG A 158 34.07 1.99 38.93
CA ARG A 158 34.59 1.18 40.05
C ARG A 158 35.95 0.62 39.65
N LYS A 159 36.85 0.46 40.63
CA LYS A 159 38.21 -0.03 40.39
C LYS A 159 38.32 -1.55 40.58
N GLU A 160 37.65 -2.07 41.59
CA GLU A 160 37.70 -3.49 41.94
C GLU A 160 36.55 -4.31 41.34
N PRO A 161 36.74 -5.60 41.06
CA PRO A 161 35.65 -6.51 40.71
C PRO A 161 34.61 -6.61 41.83
N PHE A 162 33.34 -6.77 41.46
CA PHE A 162 32.26 -6.95 42.43
C PHE A 162 31.11 -7.78 41.89
N GLU A 163 30.38 -8.44 42.78
CA GLU A 163 29.25 -9.28 42.43
C GLU A 163 28.09 -8.45 41.87
N VAL A 164 27.44 -8.97 40.83
CA VAL A 164 26.25 -8.37 40.20
C VAL A 164 25.13 -9.40 40.07
N GLU A 165 23.90 -8.91 39.94
CA GLU A 165 22.74 -9.79 39.75
C GLU A 165 22.63 -10.31 38.30
N SER A 166 22.96 -9.46 37.32
CA SER A 166 22.96 -9.81 35.90
C SER A 166 23.96 -8.96 35.13
N CYS A 167 24.64 -9.57 34.16
CA CYS A 167 25.48 -8.88 33.18
C CYS A 167 24.65 -8.45 31.96
N ILE A 168 25.07 -7.36 31.29
CA ILE A 168 24.53 -7.03 29.97
C ILE A 168 25.18 -7.96 28.94
N GLY A 169 24.35 -8.67 28.17
CA GLY A 169 24.76 -9.71 27.21
C GLY A 169 25.56 -9.25 25.99
N ALA A 170 26.23 -8.10 26.05
CA ALA A 170 27.15 -7.67 25.00
C ALA A 170 28.49 -8.41 25.04
N CYS A 171 28.97 -8.73 26.24
CA CYS A 171 30.15 -9.54 26.47
C CYS A 171 30.02 -10.31 27.79
N MET A 172 30.13 -11.64 27.75
CA MET A 172 30.09 -12.49 28.94
C MET A 172 31.10 -13.63 28.79
N ALA A 173 32.06 -13.72 29.72
CA ALA A 173 32.92 -14.88 29.88
C ALA A 173 32.26 -15.88 30.84
N ILE A 174 32.11 -17.13 30.38
CA ILE A 174 31.34 -18.17 31.05
C ILE A 174 32.24 -19.38 31.30
N ARG A 175 32.37 -19.79 32.56
CA ARG A 175 32.99 -21.06 32.95
C ARG A 175 31.99 -22.19 32.68
N LYS A 176 32.24 -23.00 31.64
CA LYS A 176 31.28 -24.03 31.20
C LYS A 176 31.00 -25.07 32.29
N SER A 177 32.01 -25.41 33.10
CA SER A 177 31.87 -26.37 34.21
C SER A 177 31.07 -25.85 35.42
N ALA A 178 30.79 -24.54 35.49
CA ALA A 178 30.01 -23.94 36.57
C ALA A 178 28.56 -23.59 36.16
N LEU A 179 28.13 -24.05 34.98
CA LEU A 179 26.76 -23.89 34.53
C LEU A 179 25.83 -24.94 35.17
N PRO A 180 24.57 -24.58 35.46
CA PRO A 180 23.57 -25.54 35.91
C PRO A 180 23.21 -26.54 34.79
N GLU A 181 22.64 -27.69 35.16
CA GLU A 181 22.18 -28.69 34.18
C GLU A 181 21.18 -28.13 33.16
N GLY A 182 21.22 -28.69 31.95
CA GLY A 182 20.41 -28.28 30.81
C GLY A 182 21.11 -27.29 29.87
N PRO A 183 20.37 -26.66 28.94
CA PRO A 183 20.95 -25.72 28.01
C PRO A 183 21.45 -24.45 28.74
N PRO A 184 22.63 -23.90 28.36
CA PRO A 184 23.18 -22.70 29.00
C PRO A 184 22.21 -21.53 29.00
N LEU A 185 21.58 -21.20 27.86
CA LEU A 185 20.48 -20.24 27.79
C LEU A 185 19.16 -20.95 27.52
N ASP A 186 18.06 -20.47 28.10
CA ASP A 186 16.71 -20.99 27.82
C ASP A 186 16.26 -20.52 26.42
N GLU A 187 16.13 -21.47 25.48
CA GLU A 187 15.78 -21.20 24.08
C GLU A 187 14.36 -20.62 23.89
N GLY A 188 13.53 -20.59 24.93
CA GLY A 188 12.25 -19.88 24.89
C GLY A 188 12.37 -18.35 24.96
N PHE A 189 13.55 -17.82 25.30
CA PHE A 189 13.89 -16.41 25.12
C PHE A 189 14.42 -16.21 23.70
N PHE A 190 13.63 -15.56 22.82
CA PHE A 190 14.07 -15.28 21.46
C PHE A 190 15.17 -14.21 21.43
N PHE A 191 15.01 -13.14 22.23
CA PHE A 191 15.95 -12.01 22.33
C PHE A 191 15.64 -11.17 23.58
N PHE A 192 16.67 -10.68 24.27
CA PHE A 192 16.63 -10.06 25.60
C PHE A 192 16.28 -11.00 26.76
N LEU A 193 16.94 -10.76 27.90
CA LEU A 193 16.76 -11.44 29.19
C LEU A 193 17.15 -12.91 29.19
N GLU A 194 17.63 -13.47 28.08
CA GLU A 194 18.26 -14.80 28.07
C GLU A 194 19.49 -14.85 28.97
N GLU A 195 20.28 -13.77 28.97
CA GLU A 195 21.46 -13.61 29.81
C GLU A 195 21.08 -13.40 31.28
N THR A 196 20.01 -12.64 31.50
CA THR A 196 19.50 -12.36 32.85
C THR A 196 18.91 -13.62 33.47
N ASP A 197 18.21 -14.44 32.70
CA ASP A 197 17.75 -15.78 33.10
C ASP A 197 18.91 -16.69 33.51
N LEU A 198 19.97 -16.73 32.69
CA LEU A 198 21.16 -17.52 32.98
C LEU A 198 21.83 -17.05 34.28
N CYS A 199 22.13 -15.76 34.42
CA CYS A 199 22.72 -15.19 35.64
C CYS A 199 21.88 -15.50 36.89
N PHE A 200 20.56 -15.40 36.78
CA PHE A 200 19.65 -15.71 37.87
C PHE A 200 19.68 -17.20 38.27
N ARG A 201 19.71 -18.12 37.29
CA ARG A 201 19.85 -19.56 37.57
C ARG A 201 21.21 -19.92 38.17
N VAL A 202 22.29 -19.34 37.67
CA VAL A 202 23.66 -19.50 38.19
C VAL A 202 23.73 -19.07 39.66
N ARG A 203 23.16 -17.91 39.98
CA ARG A 203 23.06 -17.42 41.37
C ARG A 203 22.23 -18.35 42.25
N LYS A 204 21.11 -18.86 41.74
CA LYS A 204 20.28 -19.86 42.46
C LYS A 204 21.02 -21.18 42.73
N SER A 205 21.99 -21.56 41.90
CA SER A 205 22.85 -22.73 42.15
C SER A 205 24.02 -22.45 43.11
N GLY A 206 24.06 -21.27 43.75
CA GLY A 206 25.12 -20.91 44.72
C GLY A 206 26.42 -20.40 44.08
N ARG A 207 26.43 -20.16 42.77
CA ARG A 207 27.58 -19.60 42.03
C ARG A 207 27.41 -18.09 41.83
N LYS A 208 28.50 -17.38 41.55
CA LYS A 208 28.50 -15.92 41.46
C LYS A 208 28.68 -15.39 40.03
N VAL A 209 28.20 -14.16 39.84
CA VAL A 209 28.32 -13.38 38.61
C VAL A 209 29.04 -12.07 38.96
N PHE A 210 30.09 -11.72 38.23
CA PHE A 210 30.93 -10.57 38.53
C PHE A 210 31.03 -9.57 37.38
N LEU A 211 31.09 -8.28 37.74
CA LEU A 211 31.65 -7.25 36.87
C LEU A 211 33.15 -7.11 37.17
N VAL A 212 33.96 -7.01 36.11
CA VAL A 212 35.43 -6.92 36.15
C VAL A 212 35.84 -5.58 35.50
N PRO A 213 35.89 -4.45 36.23
CA PRO A 213 36.00 -3.11 35.64
C PRO A 213 37.26 -2.81 34.81
N MET A 214 38.35 -3.52 35.09
CA MET A 214 39.64 -3.43 34.39
C MET A 214 39.63 -4.11 33.02
N SER A 215 38.66 -5.00 32.79
CA SER A 215 38.30 -5.46 31.45
C SER A 215 37.36 -4.44 30.81
N ARG A 216 37.76 -3.90 29.66
CA ARG A 216 37.00 -2.84 28.97
C ARG A 216 36.70 -3.28 27.54
N VAL A 217 35.41 -3.25 27.18
CA VAL A 217 34.94 -3.60 25.84
C VAL A 217 34.09 -2.45 25.31
N ILE A 218 34.42 -1.95 24.12
CA ILE A 218 33.58 -0.97 23.43
C ILE A 218 32.37 -1.70 22.88
N HIS A 219 31.17 -1.22 23.17
CA HIS A 219 29.93 -1.74 22.59
C HIS A 219 29.22 -0.62 21.83
N LEU A 220 29.16 -0.75 20.50
CA LEU A 220 28.65 0.28 19.58
C LEU A 220 27.12 0.44 19.62
N GLN A 221 26.47 -0.27 20.55
CA GLN A 221 25.08 -0.23 21.00
C GLN A 221 24.03 0.02 19.92
N GLY A 222 23.23 -1.02 19.64
CA GLY A 222 21.97 -0.86 18.92
C GLY A 222 22.11 -0.71 17.41
N GLN A 223 23.23 -1.14 16.83
CA GLN A 223 23.39 -1.19 15.37
C GLN A 223 22.47 -2.24 14.72
N SER A 224 22.16 -3.33 15.44
CA SER A 224 21.22 -4.38 15.00
C SER A 224 19.79 -4.12 15.51
N ALA A 225 19.63 -3.90 16.83
CA ALA A 225 18.31 -3.69 17.47
C ALA A 225 17.70 -2.30 17.23
N GLY A 226 18.53 -1.28 16.95
CA GLY A 226 18.09 0.10 16.74
C GLY A 226 17.29 0.33 15.45
N LYS A 227 17.31 -0.65 14.52
CA LYS A 227 16.57 -0.60 13.24
C LYS A 227 15.08 -0.90 13.38
N ILE A 228 14.60 -1.51 14.49
CA ILE A 228 13.18 -1.93 14.67
C ILE A 228 12.64 -1.60 16.09
N LYS A 229 12.62 -0.31 16.45
CA LYS A 229 12.46 0.15 17.84
C LYS A 229 11.14 -0.21 18.57
N ILE A 230 10.07 -0.57 17.88
CA ILE A 230 8.79 -0.98 18.50
C ILE A 230 8.76 -2.49 18.73
N ARG A 231 9.07 -3.28 17.69
CA ARG A 231 9.09 -4.74 17.81
C ARG A 231 10.10 -5.22 18.84
N SER A 232 11.28 -4.59 18.92
CA SER A 232 12.27 -4.91 19.95
C SER A 232 11.74 -4.61 21.36
N ARG A 233 10.93 -3.55 21.54
CA ARG A 233 10.32 -3.26 22.85
C ARG A 233 9.26 -4.30 23.19
N ILE A 234 8.44 -4.69 22.22
CA ILE A 234 7.47 -5.78 22.40
C ILE A 234 8.18 -7.08 22.76
N GLU A 235 9.26 -7.43 22.07
CA GLU A 235 10.05 -8.63 22.40
C GLU A 235 10.62 -8.56 23.82
N TYR A 236 11.15 -7.41 24.23
CA TYR A 236 11.60 -7.22 25.60
C TYR A 236 10.47 -7.49 26.61
N HIS A 237 9.24 -7.01 26.37
CA HIS A 237 8.09 -7.31 27.24
C HIS A 237 7.74 -8.80 27.25
N ARG A 238 7.83 -9.49 26.12
CA ARG A 238 7.59 -10.94 26.04
C ARG A 238 8.61 -11.72 26.86
N SER A 239 9.90 -11.41 26.67
CA SER A 239 10.98 -12.00 27.45
C SER A 239 10.80 -11.70 28.93
N LEU A 240 10.37 -10.49 29.29
CA LEU A 240 10.10 -10.12 30.67
C LEU A 240 8.95 -10.95 31.27
N TYR A 241 7.87 -11.19 30.52
CA TYR A 241 6.75 -12.01 30.99
C TYR A 241 7.18 -13.46 31.18
N ARG A 242 7.94 -14.01 30.23
CA ARG A 242 8.52 -15.34 30.36
C ARG A 242 9.39 -15.44 31.62
N PHE A 243 10.28 -14.47 31.84
CA PHE A 243 11.12 -14.42 33.04
C PHE A 243 10.28 -14.47 34.31
N PHE A 244 9.21 -13.67 34.38
CA PHE A 244 8.34 -13.63 35.56
C PHE A 244 7.59 -14.94 35.79
N PHE A 245 6.97 -15.50 34.75
CA PHE A 245 6.26 -16.78 34.86
C PHE A 245 7.20 -17.97 35.15
N LYS A 246 8.47 -17.86 34.79
CA LYS A 246 9.48 -18.89 35.06
C LYS A 246 10.02 -18.84 36.49
N HIS A 247 10.21 -17.64 37.06
CA HIS A 247 10.98 -17.47 38.31
C HIS A 247 10.16 -17.00 39.51
N TYR A 248 8.97 -16.45 39.31
CA TYR A 248 8.10 -15.97 40.39
C TYR A 248 6.80 -16.76 40.47
N SER A 249 6.08 -16.60 41.59
CA SER A 249 4.78 -17.23 41.77
C SER A 249 3.76 -16.74 40.74
N MET A 250 2.86 -17.62 40.33
CA MET A 250 1.86 -17.35 39.29
C MET A 250 1.04 -16.06 39.57
N PRO A 251 0.54 -15.79 40.79
CA PRO A 251 -0.19 -14.55 41.07
C PRO A 251 0.68 -13.31 40.88
N TYR A 252 1.95 -13.35 41.33
CA TYR A 252 2.88 -12.23 41.19
C TYR A 252 3.22 -11.96 39.72
N ALA A 253 3.47 -13.01 38.94
CA ALA A 253 3.75 -12.92 37.51
C ALA A 253 2.55 -12.39 36.71
N ALA A 254 1.32 -12.81 37.05
CA ALA A 254 0.10 -12.43 36.35
C ALA A 254 -0.25 -10.93 36.49
N LEU A 255 0.25 -10.24 37.51
CA LEU A 255 0.06 -8.79 37.67
C LEU A 255 0.89 -7.95 36.67
N LEU A 256 2.00 -8.50 36.19
CA LEU A 256 2.96 -7.73 35.40
C LEU A 256 2.39 -7.21 34.07
N PRO A 257 1.67 -8.00 33.25
CA PRO A 257 1.08 -7.48 32.02
C PRO A 257 0.11 -6.31 32.26
N ALA A 258 -0.70 -6.36 33.31
CA ALA A 258 -1.61 -5.27 33.67
C ALA A 258 -0.85 -4.00 34.04
N VAL A 259 0.17 -4.13 34.90
CA VAL A 259 1.08 -3.02 35.27
C VAL A 259 1.72 -2.39 34.04
N LYS A 260 2.21 -3.21 33.09
CA LYS A 260 2.84 -2.71 31.87
C LYS A 260 1.84 -2.05 30.92
N ALA A 261 0.62 -2.56 30.81
CA ALA A 261 -0.44 -1.95 30.04
C ALA A 261 -0.80 -0.56 30.58
N VAL A 262 -1.01 -0.43 31.90
CA VAL A 262 -1.31 0.84 32.57
C VAL A 262 -0.17 1.85 32.39
N LYS A 263 1.08 1.42 32.61
CA LYS A 263 2.26 2.27 32.39
C LYS A 263 2.40 2.71 30.93
N ALA A 264 2.10 1.83 29.98
CA ALA A 264 2.13 2.19 28.56
C ALA A 264 1.04 3.22 28.21
N LEU A 265 -0.17 3.05 28.75
CA LEU A 265 -1.29 3.99 28.59
C LEU A 265 -0.93 5.38 29.15
N ALA A 266 -0.43 5.43 30.39
CA ALA A 266 -0.03 6.68 31.03
C ALA A 266 1.04 7.41 30.19
N ASN A 267 2.07 6.69 29.73
CA ASN A 267 3.08 7.25 28.84
C ASN A 267 2.51 7.71 27.50
N SER A 268 1.52 7.02 26.94
CA SER A 268 0.85 7.45 25.72
C SER A 268 0.09 8.75 25.88
N ILE A 269 -0.63 8.91 26.99
CA ILE A 269 -1.36 10.14 27.29
C ILE A 269 -0.37 11.30 27.48
N LEU A 270 0.67 11.10 28.31
CA LEU A 270 1.70 12.11 28.54
C LEU A 270 2.43 12.53 27.26
N ASN A 271 2.72 11.59 26.36
CA ASN A 271 3.37 11.90 25.08
C ASN A 271 2.40 12.46 24.02
N LEU A 272 1.08 12.32 24.18
CA LEU A 272 0.10 12.85 23.22
C LEU A 272 0.03 14.38 23.28
N ILE A 273 0.08 14.95 24.48
CA ILE A 273 -0.01 16.41 24.73
C ILE A 273 1.03 17.20 23.91
N PRO A 274 2.36 16.96 24.05
CA PRO A 274 3.36 17.71 23.29
C PRO A 274 3.33 17.39 21.79
N ASN A 275 2.86 16.20 21.39
CA ASN A 275 2.66 15.89 19.96
C ASN A 275 1.48 16.68 19.36
N ALA A 276 0.38 16.85 20.10
CA ALA A 276 -0.75 17.65 19.66
C ALA A 276 -0.35 19.12 19.51
N LEU A 277 0.34 19.69 20.51
CA LEU A 277 0.87 21.06 20.47
C LEU A 277 1.82 21.31 19.29
N THR A 278 2.61 20.30 18.92
CA THR A 278 3.57 20.40 17.81
C THR A 278 3.01 19.91 16.47
N LEU A 279 1.69 19.66 16.39
CA LEU A 279 1.00 19.12 15.22
C LEU A 279 1.67 17.86 14.63
N PHE A 280 2.31 17.05 15.48
CA PHE A 280 3.09 15.86 15.08
C PHE A 280 4.22 16.18 14.07
N LEU A 281 4.76 17.40 14.07
CA LEU A 281 5.84 17.79 13.16
C LEU A 281 7.21 17.31 13.69
N ILE A 282 7.40 17.30 15.00
CA ILE A 282 8.68 16.93 15.64
C ILE A 282 8.88 15.39 15.63
N PRO A 283 9.91 14.85 14.94
CA PRO A 283 10.13 13.40 14.85
C PRO A 283 10.39 12.69 16.18
N SER A 284 11.13 13.33 17.10
CA SER A 284 11.52 12.73 18.38
C SER A 284 10.33 12.51 19.31
N LEU A 285 9.40 13.47 19.39
CA LEU A 285 8.17 13.38 20.17
C LEU A 285 7.22 12.33 19.60
N ARG A 286 7.03 12.33 18.26
CA ARG A 286 6.22 11.31 17.59
C ARG A 286 6.68 9.90 17.91
N LYS A 287 7.99 9.72 17.89
CA LYS A 287 8.61 8.42 18.14
C LYS A 287 8.34 7.91 19.55
N LYS A 288 8.36 8.76 20.58
CA LYS A 288 8.04 8.37 21.97
C LYS A 288 6.57 7.95 22.09
N PHE A 289 5.66 8.80 21.59
CA PHE A 289 4.22 8.52 21.56
C PHE A 289 3.89 7.20 20.83
N LEU A 290 4.51 6.96 19.68
CA LEU A 290 4.26 5.73 18.92
C LEU A 290 4.73 4.48 19.65
N ILE A 291 5.86 4.53 20.36
CA ILE A 291 6.35 3.38 21.12
C ILE A 291 5.38 3.04 22.27
N SER A 292 5.02 4.01 23.11
CA SER A 292 4.14 3.75 24.25
C SER A 292 2.75 3.30 23.79
N SER A 293 2.21 3.93 22.75
CA SER A 293 0.87 3.60 22.23
C SER A 293 0.87 2.25 21.54
N ALA A 294 1.98 1.88 20.91
CA ALA A 294 2.11 0.57 20.32
C ALA A 294 2.16 -0.54 21.38
N ILE A 295 2.93 -0.33 22.46
CA ILE A 295 2.99 -1.27 23.58
C ILE A 295 1.61 -1.38 24.24
N PHE A 296 0.91 -0.27 24.48
CA PHE A 296 -0.44 -0.31 25.05
C PHE A 296 -1.41 -1.11 24.17
N ALA A 297 -1.46 -0.80 22.87
CA ALA A 297 -2.31 -1.53 21.93
C ALA A 297 -1.97 -3.03 21.92
N TRP A 298 -0.69 -3.40 21.98
CA TRP A 298 -0.26 -4.80 22.04
C TRP A 298 -0.90 -5.54 23.22
N HIS A 299 -0.99 -4.92 24.39
CA HIS A 299 -1.68 -5.50 25.56
C HIS A 299 -3.19 -5.61 25.36
N VAL A 300 -3.83 -4.56 24.82
CA VAL A 300 -5.28 -4.56 24.54
C VAL A 300 -5.67 -5.69 23.58
N PHE A 301 -4.81 -6.01 22.62
CA PHE A 301 -5.02 -7.11 21.68
C PHE A 301 -4.51 -8.47 22.19
N LEU A 302 -4.32 -8.63 23.51
CA LEU A 302 -3.88 -9.86 24.15
C LEU A 302 -2.48 -10.33 23.71
N CYS A 303 -1.56 -9.38 23.57
CA CYS A 303 -0.13 -9.62 23.36
C CYS A 303 0.18 -10.53 22.15
N PRO A 304 -0.33 -10.24 20.94
CA PRO A 304 -0.18 -11.14 19.79
C PRO A 304 1.28 -11.37 19.41
N ASP A 305 1.61 -12.62 19.10
CA ASP A 305 2.97 -13.07 18.83
C ASP A 305 3.61 -12.43 17.59
N SER A 306 2.77 -12.07 16.62
CA SER A 306 3.20 -11.52 15.33
C SER A 306 3.80 -10.11 15.43
N TRP A 307 3.68 -9.42 16.58
CA TRP A 307 4.12 -8.03 16.74
C TRP A 307 5.55 -7.89 17.28
N GLY A 308 6.16 -8.98 17.80
CA GLY A 308 7.56 -9.03 18.25
C GLY A 308 8.57 -9.12 17.11
N ILE A 309 9.86 -9.30 17.42
CA ILE A 309 10.90 -9.48 16.40
C ILE A 309 10.99 -10.92 15.90
N ARG A 310 10.42 -11.89 16.63
CA ARG A 310 10.31 -13.29 16.17
C ARG A 310 9.64 -13.41 14.80
N SER A 311 8.72 -12.50 14.46
CA SER A 311 8.08 -12.42 13.13
C SER A 311 8.89 -11.63 12.09
N ALA A 312 9.93 -10.91 12.51
CA ALA A 312 10.79 -10.11 11.64
C ALA A 312 11.80 -10.94 10.83
N GLY A 313 11.96 -12.24 11.12
CA GLY A 313 12.68 -13.20 10.28
C GLY A 313 12.13 -13.30 8.84
N LYS A 314 10.91 -12.81 8.59
CA LYS A 314 10.33 -12.66 7.24
C LYS A 314 10.71 -11.34 6.53
N SER A 315 11.60 -10.51 7.09
CA SER A 315 11.94 -9.18 6.53
C SER A 315 13.07 -9.18 5.50
N ALA A 316 13.70 -10.33 5.26
CA ALA A 316 14.49 -10.56 4.08
C ALA A 316 13.58 -10.46 2.84
N PHE A 317 14.00 -9.66 1.86
CA PHE A 317 13.42 -9.65 0.51
C PHE A 317 14.46 -10.33 -0.40
N PRO A 318 14.36 -11.65 -0.63
CA PRO A 318 15.31 -12.38 -1.46
C PRO A 318 15.45 -11.67 -2.82
N GLY A 319 16.69 -11.52 -3.30
CA GLY A 319 16.98 -10.81 -4.56
C GLY A 319 17.01 -9.28 -4.46
N TYR A 320 16.93 -8.69 -3.26
CA TYR A 320 17.05 -7.24 -3.04
C TYR A 320 18.17 -6.89 -2.05
N LYS A 321 18.98 -5.87 -2.37
CA LYS A 321 20.01 -5.30 -1.50
C LYS A 321 19.64 -3.89 -1.02
N LYS A 322 20.15 -3.49 0.14
CA LYS A 322 19.90 -2.15 0.70
C LYS A 322 20.91 -1.16 0.11
N ILE A 323 20.41 -0.05 -0.45
CA ILE A 323 21.22 1.06 -0.94
C ILE A 323 20.75 2.34 -0.22
N LYS A 324 21.70 3.07 0.38
CA LYS A 324 21.42 4.34 1.06
C LYS A 324 21.77 5.50 0.12
N THR A 325 20.79 6.37 -0.11
CA THR A 325 21.01 7.69 -0.73
C THR A 325 20.87 8.79 0.34
N ASP A 326 21.21 10.05 0.02
CA ASP A 326 21.36 11.16 0.98
C ASP A 326 20.23 11.31 2.02
N LYS A 327 18.99 10.91 1.69
CA LYS A 327 17.82 11.03 2.57
C LYS A 327 16.97 9.77 2.72
N THR A 328 17.26 8.69 1.98
CA THR A 328 16.36 7.54 1.89
C THR A 328 17.12 6.22 1.77
N VAL A 329 16.63 5.19 2.47
CA VAL A 329 17.09 3.81 2.28
C VAL A 329 16.17 3.12 1.26
N TRP A 330 16.78 2.52 0.25
CA TRP A 330 16.12 1.78 -0.81
C TRP A 330 16.44 0.30 -0.69
N LEU A 331 15.46 -0.55 -0.97
CA LEU A 331 15.62 -1.96 -1.31
C LEU A 331 15.65 -2.03 -2.84
N VAL A 332 16.76 -2.49 -3.41
CA VAL A 332 17.00 -2.45 -4.85
C VAL A 332 17.27 -3.87 -5.34
N ARG A 333 16.59 -4.27 -6.41
CA ARG A 333 16.72 -5.61 -6.99
C ARG A 333 18.17 -5.82 -7.43
N ASN A 334 18.74 -6.99 -7.15
CA ASN A 334 20.18 -7.23 -7.24
C ASN A 334 20.76 -6.97 -8.64
N ASP A 335 20.03 -7.38 -9.67
CA ASP A 335 20.35 -7.17 -11.10
C ASP A 335 20.33 -5.69 -11.51
N TYR A 336 19.46 -4.89 -10.90
CA TYR A 336 19.32 -3.45 -11.21
C TYR A 336 20.24 -2.56 -10.36
N ALA A 337 20.85 -3.13 -9.33
CA ALA A 337 21.48 -2.37 -8.26
C ALA A 337 22.71 -1.55 -8.67
N ASN A 338 23.42 -1.95 -9.72
CA ASN A 338 24.61 -1.24 -10.20
C ASN A 338 24.26 0.04 -10.99
N ARG A 339 23.09 0.06 -11.67
CA ARG A 339 22.59 1.22 -12.43
C ARG A 339 21.75 2.17 -11.57
N PHE A 340 21.14 1.65 -10.51
CA PHE A 340 20.16 2.38 -9.69
C PHE A 340 20.64 3.75 -9.20
N ALA A 341 21.86 3.86 -8.66
CA ALA A 341 22.35 5.11 -8.10
C ALA A 341 22.49 6.22 -9.17
N GLN A 342 22.85 5.84 -10.39
CA GLN A 342 23.02 6.76 -11.52
C GLN A 342 21.66 7.16 -12.13
N GLU A 343 20.73 6.22 -12.23
CA GLU A 343 19.42 6.45 -12.87
C GLU A 343 18.40 7.10 -11.93
N LEU A 344 18.45 6.85 -10.62
CA LEU A 344 17.45 7.34 -9.65
C LEU A 344 17.21 8.85 -9.73
N PRO A 345 18.22 9.74 -9.79
CA PRO A 345 17.99 11.18 -9.93
C PRO A 345 17.19 11.52 -11.18
N TYR A 346 17.47 10.85 -12.31
CA TYR A 346 16.77 11.05 -13.56
C TYR A 346 15.33 10.52 -13.49
N ILE A 347 15.13 9.30 -12.97
CA ILE A 347 13.78 8.70 -12.77
C ILE A 347 12.93 9.66 -11.93
N MET A 348 13.52 10.24 -10.89
CA MET A 348 12.80 11.12 -9.98
C MET A 348 12.59 12.52 -10.57
N LYS A 349 13.53 13.07 -11.33
CA LYS A 349 13.40 14.42 -11.91
C LYS A 349 12.44 14.44 -13.10
N ASN A 350 12.48 13.43 -13.96
CA ASN A 350 11.76 13.39 -15.23
C ASN A 350 10.48 12.55 -15.16
N ARG A 351 9.84 12.51 -13.99
CA ARG A 351 8.59 11.74 -13.80
C ARG A 351 7.37 12.61 -14.08
N ILE A 352 6.44 12.09 -14.86
CA ILE A 352 5.18 12.75 -15.22
C ILE A 352 4.04 12.05 -14.48
N ALA A 353 3.21 12.82 -13.76
CA ALA A 353 2.10 12.25 -13.00
C ALA A 353 1.02 11.69 -13.94
N ILE A 354 0.72 10.40 -13.79
CA ILE A 354 -0.28 9.65 -14.59
C ILE A 354 -1.63 9.64 -13.86
N LYS A 355 -1.62 9.41 -12.54
CA LYS A 355 -2.83 9.24 -11.73
C LYS A 355 -2.61 9.70 -10.31
N GLN A 356 -3.44 10.65 -9.85
CA GLN A 356 -3.36 11.18 -8.50
C GLN A 356 -4.61 10.83 -7.66
N SER A 357 -4.41 10.30 -6.47
CA SER A 357 -5.48 10.02 -5.50
C SER A 357 -5.20 10.70 -4.17
N ARG A 358 -6.14 10.60 -3.23
CA ARG A 358 -5.95 11.10 -1.85
C ARG A 358 -4.80 10.41 -1.10
N VAL A 359 -4.36 9.23 -1.54
CA VAL A 359 -3.43 8.36 -0.78
C VAL A 359 -2.12 8.11 -1.52
N LYS A 360 -2.14 8.09 -2.85
CA LYS A 360 -0.99 7.81 -3.71
C LYS A 360 -1.00 8.62 -5.00
N THR A 361 0.17 8.82 -5.58
CA THR A 361 0.37 9.34 -6.93
C THR A 361 1.15 8.29 -7.73
N LEU A 362 0.74 8.04 -8.96
CA LEU A 362 1.45 7.21 -9.93
C LEU A 362 2.09 8.13 -10.96
N TYR A 363 3.35 7.88 -11.30
CA TYR A 363 4.11 8.61 -12.29
C TYR A 363 4.71 7.67 -13.33
N ARG A 364 4.97 8.17 -14.54
CA ARG A 364 5.78 7.54 -15.58
C ARG A 364 7.13 8.24 -15.62
N SER A 365 8.21 7.53 -15.88
CA SER A 365 9.49 8.09 -16.30
C SER A 365 10.08 7.18 -17.38
N GLU A 366 10.93 7.71 -18.24
CA GLU A 366 11.57 6.95 -19.32
C GLU A 366 13.05 7.30 -19.35
N ILE A 367 13.92 6.29 -19.41
CA ILE A 367 15.37 6.46 -19.47
C ILE A 367 15.91 5.49 -20.51
N ALA A 368 16.62 6.00 -21.52
CA ALA A 368 17.28 5.18 -22.55
C ALA A 368 16.34 4.14 -23.19
N GLY A 369 15.09 4.52 -23.47
CA GLY A 369 14.04 3.64 -24.03
C GLY A 369 13.33 2.75 -23.00
N GLU A 370 13.89 2.57 -21.80
CA GLU A 370 13.25 1.81 -20.73
C GLU A 370 12.18 2.65 -20.01
N ASN A 371 10.99 2.06 -19.85
CA ASN A 371 9.87 2.71 -19.18
C ASN A 371 9.80 2.34 -17.69
N PHE A 372 9.61 3.34 -16.83
CA PHE A 372 9.46 3.17 -15.39
C PHE A 372 8.10 3.67 -14.91
N LEU A 373 7.46 2.86 -14.05
CA LEU A 373 6.28 3.26 -13.29
C LEU A 373 6.68 3.51 -11.85
N VAL A 374 6.49 4.75 -11.40
CA VAL A 374 6.84 5.18 -10.04
C VAL A 374 5.57 5.40 -9.23
N LYS A 375 5.35 4.57 -8.22
CA LYS A 375 4.23 4.65 -7.29
C LYS A 375 4.69 5.28 -5.98
N THR A 376 4.18 6.46 -5.65
CA THR A 376 4.49 7.18 -4.41
C THR A 376 3.26 7.28 -3.50
N TYR A 377 3.45 6.90 -2.25
CA TYR A 377 2.47 6.99 -1.18
C TYR A 377 2.65 8.30 -0.42
N ARG A 378 1.55 9.04 -0.22
CA ARG A 378 1.57 10.28 0.56
C ARG A 378 1.97 9.97 2.01
N SER A 379 2.87 10.79 2.56
CA SER A 379 3.26 10.67 3.96
C SER A 379 2.20 11.33 4.89
N PRO A 380 2.14 10.97 6.18
CA PRO A 380 1.25 11.64 7.14
C PRO A 380 1.63 13.11 7.29
N ALA A 381 2.93 13.43 7.20
CA ALA A 381 3.43 14.81 7.21
C ALA A 381 2.87 15.62 6.02
N GLU A 382 2.76 14.99 4.86
CA GLU A 382 2.20 15.62 3.66
C GLU A 382 0.68 15.75 3.71
N TYR A 383 0.01 14.84 4.41
CA TYR A 383 -1.41 14.98 4.74
C TYR A 383 -1.65 16.20 5.66
N VAL A 384 -0.84 16.36 6.71
CA VAL A 384 -0.90 17.52 7.63
C VAL A 384 -0.52 18.82 6.92
N LYS A 385 0.56 18.82 6.12
CA LYS A 385 1.00 19.99 5.34
C LYS A 385 -0.07 20.47 4.35
N ASN A 386 -0.79 19.55 3.72
CA ASN A 386 -1.91 19.91 2.84
C ASN A 386 -3.13 20.43 3.61
N ALA A 387 -3.42 19.90 4.80
CA ALA A 387 -4.48 20.44 5.66
C ALA A 387 -4.16 21.88 6.12
N LEU A 388 -2.89 22.14 6.49
CA LEU A 388 -2.42 23.49 6.81
C LEU A 388 -2.51 24.45 5.62
N LYS A 389 -2.08 24.02 4.43
CA LYS A 389 -2.13 24.85 3.22
C LYS A 389 -3.55 25.21 2.76
N THR A 390 -4.54 24.34 3.00
CA THR A 390 -5.89 24.51 2.46
C THR A 390 -6.90 25.04 3.48
N GLY A 391 -6.50 25.19 4.76
CA GLY A 391 -7.36 25.62 5.87
C GLY A 391 -8.49 24.64 6.23
N ARG A 392 -8.84 23.69 5.36
CA ARG A 392 -9.90 22.69 5.57
C ARG A 392 -9.34 21.40 6.14
N GLY A 393 -9.94 20.92 7.24
CA GLY A 393 -9.70 19.58 7.76
C GLY A 393 -8.54 19.42 8.73
N LEU A 394 -8.15 20.50 9.42
CA LEU A 394 -7.09 20.49 10.45
C LEU A 394 -7.42 19.59 11.65
N LEU A 395 -8.63 19.70 12.21
CA LEU A 395 -9.13 18.81 13.27
C LEU A 395 -9.10 17.33 12.84
N PRO A 396 -9.69 16.94 11.68
CA PRO A 396 -9.56 15.58 11.17
C PRO A 396 -8.12 15.11 10.96
N ALA A 397 -7.17 16.01 10.63
CA ALA A 397 -5.76 15.67 10.48
C ALA A 397 -5.09 15.38 11.81
N LEU A 398 -5.42 16.13 12.88
CA LEU A 398 -4.95 15.89 14.24
C LEU A 398 -5.39 14.52 14.79
N PHE A 399 -6.58 14.04 14.43
CA PHE A 399 -7.03 12.69 14.82
C PHE A 399 -6.53 11.57 13.88
N LYS A 400 -6.47 11.80 12.56
CA LYS A 400 -6.06 10.76 11.60
C LYS A 400 -4.56 10.53 11.54
N ALA A 401 -3.73 11.56 11.74
CA ALA A 401 -2.28 11.41 11.71
C ALA A 401 -1.75 10.42 12.77
N PRO A 402 -2.18 10.47 14.04
CA PRO A 402 -1.83 9.46 15.05
C PRO A 402 -2.19 8.04 14.63
N VAL A 403 -3.43 7.82 14.16
CA VAL A 403 -3.92 6.50 13.73
C VAL A 403 -3.14 5.97 12.53
N MET A 404 -2.82 6.83 11.56
CA MET A 404 -2.00 6.45 10.40
C MET A 404 -0.57 6.09 10.80
N LEU A 405 0.01 6.83 11.75
CA LEU A 405 1.35 6.56 12.26
C LEU A 405 1.40 5.26 13.07
N LEU A 406 0.39 5.01 13.91
CA LEU A 406 0.26 3.76 14.66
C LEU A 406 0.08 2.56 13.73
N LYS A 407 -0.82 2.64 12.75
CA LYS A 407 -0.99 1.58 11.76
C LYS A 407 0.33 1.28 11.03
N ARG A 408 1.06 2.32 10.62
CA ARG A 408 2.40 2.17 9.99
C ARG A 408 3.43 1.52 10.91
N ALA A 409 3.44 1.87 12.19
CA ALA A 409 4.35 1.28 13.17
C ALA A 409 4.21 -0.25 13.28
N PHE A 410 2.99 -0.76 13.12
CA PHE A 410 2.70 -2.19 13.19
C PHE A 410 2.80 -2.91 11.86
N THR A 411 2.12 -2.40 10.83
CA THR A 411 2.04 -3.08 9.53
C THR A 411 3.28 -2.84 8.66
N GLY A 412 4.13 -1.88 9.03
CA GLY A 412 5.21 -1.40 8.18
C GLY A 412 4.73 -0.43 7.10
N HIS A 413 5.66 -0.03 6.24
CA HIS A 413 5.39 0.89 5.13
C HIS A 413 4.55 0.18 4.06
N LYS A 414 3.50 0.85 3.56
CA LYS A 414 2.63 0.31 2.49
C LYS A 414 3.43 -0.23 1.30
N SER A 415 4.48 0.48 0.90
CA SER A 415 5.38 0.06 -0.18
C SER A 415 6.10 -1.26 0.12
N ARG A 416 6.55 -1.46 1.36
CA ARG A 416 7.21 -2.71 1.80
C ARG A 416 6.22 -3.87 1.94
N ILE A 417 4.99 -3.61 2.41
CA ILE A 417 3.91 -4.62 2.45
C ILE A 417 3.59 -5.08 1.04
N GLU A 418 3.46 -4.15 0.10
CA GLU A 418 3.19 -4.45 -1.29
C GLU A 418 4.34 -5.23 -1.93
N LEU A 419 5.60 -4.84 -1.70
CA LEU A 419 6.77 -5.62 -2.12
C LEU A 419 6.72 -7.06 -1.60
N ARG A 420 6.38 -7.26 -0.32
CA ARG A 420 6.30 -8.59 0.28
C ARG A 420 5.27 -9.45 -0.43
N ARG A 421 4.07 -8.89 -0.66
CA ARG A 421 2.99 -9.55 -1.40
C ARG A 421 3.41 -9.92 -2.83
N ILE A 422 4.11 -9.02 -3.52
CA ILE A 422 4.63 -9.30 -4.86
C ILE A 422 5.61 -10.47 -4.84
N ILE A 423 6.58 -10.47 -3.91
CA ILE A 423 7.56 -11.56 -3.78
C ILE A 423 6.87 -12.87 -3.41
N ASP A 424 5.91 -12.85 -2.48
CA ASP A 424 5.18 -14.04 -2.07
C ASP A 424 4.36 -14.61 -3.26
N ALA A 425 3.73 -13.77 -4.09
CA ALA A 425 3.05 -14.22 -5.32
C ALA A 425 4.03 -14.75 -6.36
N HIS A 426 5.15 -14.06 -6.59
CA HIS A 426 6.17 -14.50 -7.53
C HIS A 426 6.75 -15.86 -7.14
N SER A 427 7.08 -16.04 -5.86
CA SER A 427 7.57 -17.30 -5.30
C SER A 427 6.54 -18.42 -5.38
N ALA A 428 5.25 -18.08 -5.40
CA ALA A 428 4.15 -19.03 -5.60
C ALA A 428 3.95 -19.44 -7.07
N GLY A 429 4.73 -18.88 -8.01
CA GLY A 429 4.64 -19.13 -9.45
C GLY A 429 3.60 -18.29 -10.18
N ILE A 430 3.18 -17.16 -9.60
CA ILE A 430 2.31 -16.20 -10.26
C ILE A 430 3.16 -15.19 -11.03
N ASP A 431 2.79 -14.94 -12.28
CA ASP A 431 3.42 -13.89 -13.09
C ASP A 431 3.08 -12.49 -12.54
N THR A 432 4.11 -11.80 -12.05
CA THR A 432 4.02 -10.46 -11.46
C THR A 432 5.27 -9.65 -11.78
N PRO A 433 5.17 -8.35 -12.09
CA PRO A 433 6.34 -7.50 -12.24
C PRO A 433 7.04 -7.32 -10.89
N LEU A 434 8.27 -7.82 -10.77
CA LEU A 434 9.11 -7.54 -9.61
C LEU A 434 9.59 -6.08 -9.64
N PRO A 435 9.38 -5.27 -8.57
CA PRO A 435 9.88 -3.91 -8.51
C PRO A 435 11.39 -3.82 -8.71
N ALA A 436 11.87 -2.82 -9.42
CA ALA A 436 13.29 -2.52 -9.54
C ALA A 436 13.85 -1.94 -8.23
N ALA A 437 13.08 -1.06 -7.57
CA ALA A 437 13.48 -0.47 -6.29
C ALA A 437 12.28 -0.06 -5.42
N VAL A 438 12.44 -0.12 -4.10
CA VAL A 438 11.40 0.20 -3.12
C VAL A 438 11.98 0.99 -1.94
N SER A 439 11.36 2.11 -1.59
CA SER A 439 11.62 2.86 -0.35
C SER A 439 10.39 2.85 0.57
N ASP A 440 10.43 3.61 1.66
CA ASP A 440 9.36 3.73 2.65
C ASP A 440 8.06 4.38 2.14
N SER A 441 8.14 5.04 0.99
CA SER A 441 7.00 5.71 0.36
C SER A 441 6.92 5.46 -1.13
N THR A 442 7.94 4.86 -1.76
CA THR A 442 8.01 4.75 -3.23
C THR A 442 8.24 3.31 -3.65
N ILE A 443 7.59 2.88 -4.74
CA ILE A 443 7.90 1.66 -5.48
C ILE A 443 8.19 2.07 -6.92
N ILE A 444 9.29 1.57 -7.48
CA ILE A 444 9.70 1.77 -8.86
C ILE A 444 9.60 0.42 -9.55
N PHE A 445 8.70 0.32 -10.52
CA PHE A 445 8.62 -0.82 -11.44
C PHE A 445 9.31 -0.45 -12.73
N GLN A 446 10.20 -1.31 -13.20
CA GLN A 446 10.69 -1.29 -14.57
C GLN A 446 9.65 -2.02 -15.43
N PHE A 447 9.10 -1.33 -16.41
CA PHE A 447 7.96 -1.79 -17.20
C PHE A 447 8.44 -2.62 -18.39
N MET A 448 7.65 -3.63 -18.78
CA MET A 448 7.88 -4.33 -20.05
C MET A 448 7.32 -3.53 -21.21
N GLU A 449 8.10 -3.38 -22.27
CA GLU A 449 7.63 -2.84 -23.55
C GLU A 449 6.37 -3.60 -24.02
N ASN A 450 5.41 -2.87 -24.62
CA ASN A 450 4.18 -3.42 -25.22
C ASN A 450 3.16 -4.08 -24.28
N ALA A 451 3.28 -3.92 -22.95
CA ALA A 451 2.25 -4.36 -22.01
C ALA A 451 1.09 -3.35 -21.95
N ALA A 452 -0.13 -3.81 -22.19
CA ALA A 452 -1.33 -2.98 -22.04
C ALA A 452 -2.35 -3.64 -21.13
N ASN A 453 -3.35 -2.85 -20.72
CA ASN A 453 -4.40 -3.38 -19.87
C ASN A 453 -5.26 -4.40 -20.61
N ILE A 454 -5.55 -5.55 -20.00
CA ILE A 454 -6.38 -6.57 -20.66
C ILE A 454 -7.78 -6.03 -21.03
N GLY A 455 -8.32 -5.07 -20.26
CA GLY A 455 -9.58 -4.38 -20.60
C GLY A 455 -9.50 -3.59 -21.91
N ALA A 456 -8.41 -2.84 -22.13
CA ALA A 456 -8.17 -2.11 -23.38
C ALA A 456 -8.06 -3.07 -24.59
N PHE A 457 -7.40 -4.22 -24.38
CA PHE A 457 -7.33 -5.29 -25.38
C PHE A 457 -8.70 -5.90 -25.71
N LEU A 458 -9.51 -6.21 -24.69
CA LEU A 458 -10.84 -6.79 -24.88
C LEU A 458 -11.84 -5.82 -25.50
N ASN A 459 -11.68 -4.51 -25.24
CA ASN A 459 -12.47 -3.46 -25.87
C ASN A 459 -12.02 -3.10 -27.30
N ARG A 460 -10.97 -3.77 -27.82
CA ARG A 460 -10.38 -3.52 -29.16
C ARG A 460 -9.85 -2.09 -29.34
N GLU A 461 -9.38 -1.47 -28.25
CA GLU A 461 -8.77 -0.13 -28.25
C GLU A 461 -7.32 -0.15 -28.75
N ILE A 462 -6.75 -1.34 -28.98
CA ILE A 462 -5.40 -1.59 -29.49
C ILE A 462 -5.56 -2.39 -30.79
N SER A 463 -4.76 -2.06 -31.82
CA SER A 463 -4.70 -2.64 -33.18
C SER A 463 -5.56 -3.89 -33.40
N GLN A 464 -6.45 -3.87 -34.41
CA GLN A 464 -7.48 -4.89 -34.68
C GLN A 464 -6.96 -6.33 -34.53
N LEU A 465 -7.07 -6.87 -33.31
CA LEU A 465 -6.69 -8.25 -33.03
C LEU A 465 -7.66 -9.19 -33.72
N SER A 466 -7.13 -10.31 -34.24
CA SER A 466 -7.98 -11.36 -34.77
C SER A 466 -8.89 -11.93 -33.67
N PRO A 467 -10.10 -12.41 -34.02
CA PRO A 467 -10.98 -13.08 -33.06
C PRO A 467 -10.29 -14.24 -32.30
N ALA A 468 -9.38 -14.96 -32.97
CA ALA A 468 -8.61 -16.04 -32.38
C ALA A 468 -7.68 -15.54 -31.25
N ALA A 469 -6.99 -14.42 -31.45
CA ALA A 469 -6.13 -13.81 -30.43
C ALA A 469 -6.94 -13.37 -29.20
N VAL A 470 -8.10 -12.74 -29.42
CA VAL A 470 -9.02 -12.33 -28.34
C VAL A 470 -9.48 -13.55 -27.52
N HIS A 471 -9.89 -14.63 -28.19
CA HIS A 471 -10.30 -15.86 -27.50
C HIS A 471 -9.15 -16.50 -26.70
N ALA A 472 -7.91 -16.48 -27.23
CA ALA A 472 -6.73 -16.99 -26.53
C ALA A 472 -6.45 -16.21 -25.24
N ILE A 473 -6.49 -14.87 -25.31
CA ILE A 473 -6.32 -13.99 -24.15
C ILE A 473 -7.37 -14.30 -23.06
N ILE A 474 -8.64 -14.44 -23.45
CA ILE A 474 -9.75 -14.74 -22.52
C ILE A 474 -9.53 -16.08 -21.81
N ARG A 475 -9.11 -17.12 -22.54
CA ARG A 475 -8.82 -18.42 -21.95
C ARG A 475 -7.64 -18.35 -20.99
N SER A 476 -6.55 -17.70 -21.39
CA SER A 476 -5.39 -17.46 -20.53
C SER A 476 -5.79 -16.72 -19.26
N TYR A 477 -6.71 -15.76 -19.35
CA TYR A 477 -7.21 -15.03 -18.20
C TYR A 477 -8.02 -15.91 -17.24
N GLY A 478 -8.88 -16.79 -17.76
CA GLY A 478 -9.60 -17.78 -16.94
C GLY A 478 -8.64 -18.69 -16.16
N ARG A 479 -7.60 -19.21 -16.83
CA ARG A 479 -6.56 -20.03 -16.19
C ARG A 479 -5.75 -19.25 -15.16
N PHE A 480 -5.41 -18.00 -15.46
CA PHE A 480 -4.70 -17.11 -14.53
C PHE A 480 -5.51 -16.87 -13.26
N ALA A 481 -6.80 -16.57 -13.38
CA ALA A 481 -7.71 -16.44 -12.24
C ALA A 481 -7.80 -17.73 -11.40
N ARG A 482 -7.87 -18.90 -12.06
CA ARG A 482 -7.83 -20.21 -11.37
C ARG A 482 -6.53 -20.39 -10.59
N SER A 483 -5.39 -20.02 -11.19
CA SER A 483 -4.07 -20.11 -10.56
C SER A 483 -4.00 -19.24 -9.30
N LEU A 484 -4.42 -17.97 -9.39
CA LEU A 484 -4.49 -17.07 -8.23
C LEU A 484 -5.30 -17.66 -7.08
N HIS A 485 -6.51 -18.16 -7.37
CA HIS A 485 -7.39 -18.73 -6.35
C HIS A 485 -6.83 -20.03 -5.75
N LYS A 486 -6.22 -20.91 -6.55
CA LYS A 486 -5.54 -22.12 -6.05
C LYS A 486 -4.37 -21.79 -5.13
N LYS A 487 -3.66 -20.68 -5.38
CA LYS A 487 -2.55 -20.19 -4.54
C LYS A 487 -3.03 -19.34 -3.36
N GLY A 488 -4.34 -19.20 -3.16
CA GLY A 488 -4.89 -18.47 -2.02
C GLY A 488 -4.85 -16.96 -2.14
N ILE A 489 -4.72 -16.42 -3.35
CA ILE A 489 -4.62 -14.98 -3.60
C ILE A 489 -6.02 -14.43 -3.89
N TYR A 490 -6.58 -13.74 -2.90
CA TYR A 490 -7.83 -12.99 -3.06
C TYR A 490 -7.51 -11.58 -3.51
N GLN A 491 -8.15 -11.10 -4.57
CA GLN A 491 -7.99 -9.74 -5.05
C GLN A 491 -9.30 -9.00 -4.86
N ASP A 492 -9.39 -8.10 -3.88
CA ASP A 492 -10.68 -7.46 -3.57
C ASP A 492 -11.22 -6.64 -4.76
N ASP A 493 -10.37 -6.16 -5.65
CA ASP A 493 -10.78 -5.45 -6.86
C ASP A 493 -10.32 -6.20 -8.11
N PHE A 494 -10.83 -7.43 -8.29
CA PHE A 494 -10.43 -8.29 -9.42
C PHE A 494 -11.06 -7.82 -10.73
N SER A 495 -10.42 -6.79 -11.28
CA SER A 495 -10.78 -6.11 -12.53
C SER A 495 -9.68 -6.31 -13.56
N PRO A 496 -10.02 -6.44 -14.85
CA PRO A 496 -9.08 -6.33 -15.98
C PRO A 496 -8.14 -5.15 -15.89
N THR A 497 -8.57 -4.02 -15.32
CA THR A 497 -7.74 -2.83 -15.14
C THR A 497 -6.48 -3.06 -14.29
N ASN A 498 -6.45 -4.16 -13.54
CA ASN A 498 -5.36 -4.54 -12.64
C ASN A 498 -4.49 -5.68 -13.18
N ILE A 499 -4.72 -6.07 -14.44
CA ILE A 499 -3.96 -7.12 -15.14
C ILE A 499 -3.43 -6.54 -16.45
N LEU A 500 -2.13 -6.67 -16.63
CA LEU A 500 -1.48 -6.36 -17.89
C LEU A 500 -1.40 -7.63 -18.74
N VAL A 501 -1.51 -7.45 -20.05
CA VAL A 501 -1.21 -8.47 -21.03
C VAL A 501 -0.13 -7.95 -21.96
N SER A 502 0.85 -8.79 -22.24
CA SER A 502 1.92 -8.52 -23.19
C SER A 502 1.97 -9.68 -24.19
N PRO A 503 1.92 -9.39 -25.51
CA PRO A 503 2.17 -10.40 -26.53
C PRO A 503 3.66 -10.78 -26.50
N ASP A 504 3.97 -12.07 -26.43
CA ASP A 504 5.33 -12.52 -26.70
C ASP A 504 5.61 -12.56 -28.22
N LYS A 505 6.87 -12.81 -28.58
CA LYS A 505 7.31 -12.89 -29.99
C LYS A 505 6.69 -14.06 -30.77
N ASN A 506 6.07 -15.02 -30.09
CA ASN A 506 5.45 -16.23 -30.64
C ASN A 506 3.91 -16.16 -30.64
N GLY A 507 3.31 -15.02 -30.27
CA GLY A 507 1.85 -14.86 -30.18
C GLY A 507 1.21 -15.46 -28.91
N ILE A 508 2.00 -15.89 -27.93
CA ILE A 508 1.53 -16.30 -26.60
C ILE A 508 1.41 -15.07 -25.70
N PHE A 509 0.22 -14.87 -25.17
CA PHE A 509 -0.07 -13.73 -24.30
C PHE A 509 0.26 -14.04 -22.84
N ARG A 510 1.22 -13.31 -22.26
CA ARG A 510 1.53 -13.36 -20.82
C ARG A 510 0.66 -12.38 -20.04
N LEU A 511 0.18 -12.81 -18.87
CA LEU A 511 -0.74 -12.05 -18.02
C LEU A 511 -0.10 -11.74 -16.68
N TRP A 512 -0.04 -10.46 -16.32
CA TRP A 512 0.67 -9.99 -15.13
C TRP A 512 -0.31 -9.29 -14.20
N LEU A 513 -0.41 -9.75 -12.95
CA LEU A 513 -1.14 -9.01 -11.92
C LEU A 513 -0.30 -7.82 -11.48
N VAL A 514 -0.88 -6.61 -11.44
CA VAL A 514 -0.10 -5.39 -11.16
C VAL A 514 -0.56 -4.56 -9.96
N ASP A 515 -1.71 -4.87 -9.33
CA ASP A 515 -2.16 -4.18 -8.11
C ASP A 515 -2.16 -5.10 -6.89
N PHE A 516 -1.07 -5.11 -6.13
CA PHE A 516 -0.95 -5.90 -4.89
C PHE A 516 -1.40 -5.14 -3.63
N GLU A 517 -1.85 -3.89 -3.75
CA GLU A 517 -2.37 -3.15 -2.59
C GLU A 517 -3.66 -3.80 -2.04
N ARG A 518 -4.46 -4.38 -2.92
CA ARG A 518 -5.75 -5.02 -2.62
C ARG A 518 -5.73 -6.54 -2.69
N ALA A 519 -4.55 -7.12 -2.90
CA ALA A 519 -4.34 -8.56 -2.84
C ALA A 519 -4.14 -9.03 -1.39
N GLU A 520 -4.78 -10.13 -1.04
CA GLU A 520 -4.66 -10.82 0.24
C GLU A 520 -4.19 -12.26 0.00
N PHE A 521 -3.37 -12.79 0.91
CA PHE A 521 -2.77 -14.11 0.80
C PHE A 521 -3.26 -14.96 1.96
N ASN A 522 -3.99 -16.03 1.64
CA ASN A 522 -4.59 -16.92 2.65
C ASN A 522 -3.71 -18.15 2.96
N GLY A 523 -2.56 -18.32 2.31
CA GLY A 523 -1.62 -19.43 2.54
C GLY A 523 -2.14 -20.82 2.12
N ALA A 524 -3.41 -20.92 1.74
CA ALA A 524 -4.11 -22.10 1.25
C ALA A 524 -5.09 -21.68 0.13
N PRO A 525 -5.58 -22.63 -0.71
CA PRO A 525 -6.55 -22.32 -1.76
C PRO A 525 -7.73 -21.51 -1.22
N LEU A 526 -8.20 -20.53 -2.01
CA LEU A 526 -9.30 -19.68 -1.59
C LEU A 526 -10.58 -20.49 -1.34
N PRO A 527 -11.32 -20.18 -0.26
CA PRO A 527 -12.66 -20.71 -0.06
C PRO A 527 -13.58 -20.42 -1.26
N GLU A 528 -14.46 -21.36 -1.59
CA GLU A 528 -15.41 -21.30 -2.70
C GLU A 528 -16.20 -19.98 -2.71
N LYS A 529 -16.71 -19.55 -1.56
CA LYS A 529 -17.43 -18.27 -1.42
C LYS A 529 -16.62 -17.04 -1.86
N LEU A 530 -15.31 -17.03 -1.61
CA LEU A 530 -14.43 -15.94 -2.04
C LEU A 530 -14.11 -16.05 -3.54
N CYS A 531 -13.96 -17.26 -4.09
CA CYS A 531 -13.85 -17.45 -5.53
C CYS A 531 -15.08 -16.92 -6.26
N VAL A 532 -16.29 -17.29 -5.82
CA VAL A 532 -17.56 -16.81 -6.38
C VAL A 532 -17.65 -15.30 -6.32
N LEU A 533 -17.31 -14.68 -5.18
CA LEU A 533 -17.29 -13.23 -5.04
C LEU A 533 -16.33 -12.56 -6.03
N ASN A 534 -15.14 -13.14 -6.24
CA ASN A 534 -14.15 -12.58 -7.16
C ASN A 534 -14.58 -12.71 -8.62
N LEU A 535 -15.12 -13.86 -9.00
CA LEU A 535 -15.67 -14.11 -10.33
C LEU A 535 -16.90 -13.24 -10.61
N ALA A 536 -17.76 -13.01 -9.61
CA ALA A 536 -18.91 -12.12 -9.71
C ALA A 536 -18.50 -10.68 -10.02
N LYS A 537 -17.42 -10.17 -9.40
CA LYS A 537 -16.88 -8.83 -9.70
C LYS A 537 -16.41 -8.71 -11.14
N LEU A 538 -15.74 -9.74 -11.67
CA LEU A 538 -15.25 -9.78 -13.05
C LEU A 538 -16.40 -9.84 -14.06
N ASN A 539 -17.42 -10.63 -13.78
CA ASN A 539 -18.58 -10.82 -14.66
C ASN A 539 -19.51 -9.57 -14.68
N ARG A 540 -19.15 -8.44 -14.05
CA ARG A 540 -19.93 -7.17 -14.07
C ARG A 540 -19.60 -6.25 -15.24
N MET A 541 -18.65 -6.61 -16.11
CA MET A 541 -18.19 -5.72 -17.19
C MET A 541 -19.17 -5.62 -18.35
N ALA A 542 -19.66 -4.42 -18.65
CA ALA A 542 -20.65 -4.20 -19.70
C ALA A 542 -20.16 -4.55 -21.14
N SER A 543 -18.85 -4.49 -21.39
CA SER A 543 -18.27 -4.60 -22.75
C SER A 543 -17.93 -6.03 -23.22
N ILE A 544 -18.06 -7.05 -22.37
CA ILE A 544 -17.70 -8.44 -22.73
C ILE A 544 -18.95 -9.26 -23.04
N SER A 545 -18.97 -9.94 -24.20
CA SER A 545 -20.08 -10.79 -24.65
C SER A 545 -20.34 -11.98 -23.72
N ASN A 546 -21.58 -12.49 -23.70
CA ASN A 546 -21.93 -13.71 -22.94
C ASN A 546 -21.08 -14.92 -23.37
N THR A 547 -20.78 -15.02 -24.66
CA THR A 547 -19.94 -16.09 -25.21
C THR A 547 -18.51 -16.02 -24.67
N ASP A 548 -17.94 -14.83 -24.58
CA ASP A 548 -16.60 -14.61 -24.02
C ASP A 548 -16.53 -14.84 -22.52
N ARG A 549 -17.57 -14.44 -21.79
CA ARG A 549 -17.73 -14.77 -20.36
C ARG A 549 -17.76 -16.28 -20.14
N LEU A 550 -18.50 -17.01 -20.98
CA LEU A 550 -18.54 -18.47 -20.92
C LEU A 550 -17.19 -19.09 -21.26
N ARG A 551 -16.46 -18.57 -22.26
CA ARG A 551 -15.08 -19.01 -22.58
C ARG A 551 -14.14 -18.83 -21.40
N PHE A 552 -14.22 -17.69 -20.71
CA PHE A 552 -13.44 -17.42 -19.51
C PHE A 552 -13.75 -18.45 -18.40
N LEU A 553 -15.04 -18.67 -18.12
CA LEU A 553 -15.46 -19.57 -17.05
C LEU A 553 -15.09 -21.03 -17.35
N LYS A 554 -15.24 -21.49 -18.60
CA LYS A 554 -14.76 -22.80 -19.04
C LYS A 554 -13.26 -22.98 -18.79
N ALA A 555 -12.46 -22.00 -19.19
CA ALA A 555 -11.02 -22.02 -18.92
C ALA A 555 -10.67 -21.99 -17.42
N TYR A 556 -11.50 -21.38 -16.58
CA TYR A 556 -11.35 -21.38 -15.13
C TYR A 556 -11.68 -22.75 -14.49
N PHE A 557 -12.76 -23.42 -14.91
CA PHE A 557 -13.20 -24.69 -14.30
C PHE A 557 -12.58 -25.95 -14.92
N SER A 558 -11.81 -25.81 -16.02
CA SER A 558 -11.42 -26.85 -16.99
C SER A 558 -12.56 -27.37 -17.88
N ASP A 559 -12.20 -27.82 -19.08
CA ASP A 559 -13.13 -28.37 -20.09
C ASP A 559 -13.44 -29.87 -19.87
N ASP A 560 -13.05 -30.44 -18.72
CA ASP A 560 -13.38 -31.80 -18.33
C ASP A 560 -14.82 -31.92 -17.79
N GLU A 561 -15.38 -33.13 -17.81
CA GLU A 561 -16.77 -33.40 -17.40
C GLU A 561 -17.04 -32.91 -15.96
N TYR A 562 -16.08 -33.10 -15.06
CA TYR A 562 -16.12 -32.58 -13.70
C TYR A 562 -16.13 -31.04 -13.64
N GLY A 563 -15.34 -30.37 -14.48
CA GLY A 563 -15.33 -28.91 -14.61
C GLY A 563 -16.66 -28.34 -15.08
N ILE A 564 -17.33 -29.02 -16.02
CA ILE A 564 -18.64 -28.59 -16.56
C ILE A 564 -19.75 -28.67 -15.51
N VAL A 565 -19.79 -29.74 -14.71
CA VAL A 565 -20.77 -29.86 -13.60
C VAL A 565 -20.58 -28.74 -12.59
N ARG A 566 -19.32 -28.46 -12.23
CA ARG A 566 -18.97 -27.38 -11.30
C ARG A 566 -19.32 -26.00 -11.86
N LEU A 567 -19.07 -25.77 -13.14
CA LEU A 567 -19.42 -24.55 -13.85
C LEU A 567 -20.92 -24.25 -13.75
N ARG A 568 -21.78 -25.25 -14.01
CA ARG A 568 -23.25 -25.07 -13.93
C ARG A 568 -23.70 -24.60 -12.56
N LYS A 569 -23.19 -25.23 -11.49
CA LYS A 569 -23.46 -24.83 -10.10
C LYS A 569 -23.01 -23.39 -9.86
N PHE A 570 -21.77 -23.05 -10.22
CA PHE A 570 -21.18 -21.74 -9.93
C PHE A 570 -21.82 -20.59 -10.73
N ILE A 571 -22.37 -20.83 -11.91
CA ILE A 571 -23.05 -19.77 -12.69
C ILE A 571 -24.20 -19.16 -11.88
N GLY A 572 -25.03 -20.00 -11.25
CA GLY A 572 -26.13 -19.53 -10.40
C GLY A 572 -25.63 -18.72 -9.19
N GLU A 573 -24.61 -19.23 -8.49
CA GLU A 573 -24.02 -18.55 -7.33
C GLU A 573 -23.35 -17.21 -7.72
N ILE A 574 -22.69 -17.17 -8.88
CA ILE A 574 -22.11 -15.95 -9.44
C ILE A 574 -23.21 -14.94 -9.72
N ALA A 575 -24.29 -15.33 -10.40
CA ALA A 575 -25.41 -14.44 -10.73
C ALA A 575 -26.08 -13.85 -9.48
N GLU A 576 -26.35 -14.68 -8.46
CA GLU A 576 -26.89 -14.21 -7.19
C GLU A 576 -25.94 -13.23 -6.49
N LYS A 577 -24.63 -13.55 -6.45
CA LYS A 577 -23.65 -12.66 -5.84
C LYS A 577 -23.51 -11.35 -6.61
N GLN A 578 -23.70 -11.35 -7.92
CA GLN A 578 -23.75 -10.13 -8.71
C GLN A 578 -24.95 -9.26 -8.36
N LYS A 579 -26.13 -9.88 -8.18
CA LYS A 579 -27.34 -9.18 -7.71
C LYS A 579 -27.08 -8.52 -6.36
N GLU A 580 -26.47 -9.22 -5.40
CA GLU A 580 -26.09 -8.63 -4.09
C GLU A 580 -25.11 -7.46 -4.23
N LEU A 581 -24.06 -7.61 -5.05
CA LEU A 581 -23.08 -6.55 -5.28
C LEU A 581 -23.71 -5.31 -5.93
N LEU A 582 -24.63 -5.52 -6.87
CA LEU A 582 -25.40 -4.45 -7.50
C LEU A 582 -26.24 -3.71 -6.45
N TRP A 583 -27.00 -4.42 -5.61
CA TRP A 583 -27.79 -3.82 -4.53
C TRP A 583 -26.93 -3.00 -3.56
N ARG A 584 -25.73 -3.50 -3.22
CA ARG A 584 -24.78 -2.75 -2.39
C ARG A 584 -24.32 -1.45 -3.06
N ASP A 585 -24.06 -1.49 -4.36
CA ASP A 585 -23.68 -0.29 -5.12
C ASP A 585 -24.85 0.70 -5.20
N ILE A 586 -26.07 0.23 -5.43
CA ILE A 586 -27.29 1.06 -5.37
C ILE A 586 -27.42 1.72 -4.01
N ALA A 587 -27.27 0.97 -2.91
CA ALA A 587 -27.35 1.51 -1.55
C ALA A 587 -26.24 2.54 -1.27
N LYS A 588 -25.06 2.36 -1.88
CA LYS A 588 -23.95 3.32 -1.79
C LYS A 588 -24.24 4.60 -2.58
N VAL A 589 -24.79 4.48 -3.79
CA VAL A 589 -25.27 5.60 -4.59
C VAL A 589 -26.38 6.34 -3.84
N ARG A 590 -27.39 5.63 -3.32
CA ARG A 590 -28.47 6.17 -2.47
C ARG A 590 -27.94 7.02 -1.32
N ARG A 591 -26.96 6.52 -0.55
CA ARG A 591 -26.31 7.29 0.53
C ARG A 591 -25.56 8.53 0.06
N GLN A 592 -24.99 8.50 -1.15
CA GLN A 592 -24.33 9.66 -1.75
C GLN A 592 -25.31 10.69 -2.31
N CYS A 593 -26.48 10.24 -2.78
CA CYS A 593 -27.56 11.07 -3.28
C CYS A 593 -28.36 11.73 -2.15
N ALA A 594 -28.55 11.06 -1.01
CA ALA A 594 -29.24 11.59 0.18
C ALA A 594 -28.40 12.59 1.00
N LYS A 595 -27.33 13.17 0.44
CA LYS A 595 -26.56 14.22 1.09
C LYS A 595 -27.35 15.54 1.11
N PRO A 596 -27.20 16.37 2.17
CA PRO A 596 -27.82 17.69 2.22
C PRO A 596 -27.55 18.50 0.94
N GLY A 597 -28.58 19.10 0.35
CA GLY A 597 -28.51 19.91 -0.88
C GLY A 597 -28.86 19.18 -2.19
N ARG A 598 -29.31 17.91 -2.17
CA ARG A 598 -29.67 17.16 -3.39
C ARG A 598 -31.15 16.73 -3.52
N ASN A 599 -31.92 16.68 -2.43
CA ASN A 599 -33.39 16.46 -2.39
C ASN A 599 -33.96 15.36 -3.32
N TYR A 600 -33.71 14.07 -3.04
CA TYR A 600 -34.33 12.92 -3.74
C TYR A 600 -35.21 12.05 -2.79
N GLN A 601 -36.21 11.35 -3.33
CA GLN A 601 -37.08 10.38 -2.68
C GLN A 601 -37.06 9.02 -3.40
N LYS A 602 -37.50 7.96 -2.72
CA LYS A 602 -37.62 6.62 -3.32
C LYS A 602 -38.80 6.62 -4.31
N LEU A 603 -38.64 5.90 -5.40
CA LEU A 603 -39.68 5.67 -6.40
C LEU A 603 -39.77 4.16 -6.67
N ASP A 604 -40.96 3.60 -6.56
CA ASP A 604 -41.28 2.23 -7.01
C ASP A 604 -42.45 2.38 -7.99
N PHE A 605 -42.26 2.02 -9.27
CA PHE A 605 -43.18 2.33 -10.36
C PHE A 605 -43.13 1.28 -11.48
N ASN A 606 -44.25 0.65 -11.83
CA ASN A 606 -44.38 -0.35 -12.93
C ASN A 606 -43.28 -1.44 -13.01
N GLY A 607 -42.86 -2.01 -11.87
CA GLY A 607 -41.80 -3.03 -11.82
C GLY A 607 -40.37 -2.46 -11.97
N PHE A 608 -40.24 -1.13 -11.84
CA PHE A 608 -38.97 -0.42 -11.73
C PHE A 608 -38.81 0.18 -10.34
N HIS A 609 -37.59 0.10 -9.82
CA HIS A 609 -37.19 0.71 -8.54
C HIS A 609 -36.19 1.84 -8.77
N GLY A 610 -36.26 2.88 -7.95
CA GLY A 610 -35.56 4.11 -8.30
C GLY A 610 -35.49 5.21 -7.26
N LEU A 611 -34.97 6.36 -7.73
CA LEU A 611 -34.94 7.62 -7.00
C LEU A 611 -35.53 8.72 -7.87
N LEU A 612 -36.41 9.54 -7.32
CA LEU A 612 -37.01 10.71 -7.95
C LEU A 612 -36.61 11.99 -7.20
N LYS A 613 -36.33 13.08 -7.89
CA LYS A 613 -36.05 14.38 -7.25
C LYS A 613 -37.33 14.93 -6.59
N LYS A 614 -37.26 15.33 -5.32
CA LYS A 614 -38.42 15.80 -4.54
C LYS A 614 -39.00 17.13 -5.04
N GLU A 615 -38.14 17.99 -5.56
CA GLU A 615 -38.51 19.32 -6.03
C GLU A 615 -37.95 19.53 -7.44
N LEU A 616 -38.88 19.71 -8.38
CA LEU A 616 -38.61 20.13 -9.74
C LEU A 616 -39.31 21.49 -9.92
N PRO A 617 -38.56 22.57 -10.16
CA PRO A 617 -39.17 23.86 -10.44
C PRO A 617 -40.10 23.73 -11.66
N GLY A 618 -41.39 24.05 -11.49
CA GLY A 618 -42.35 24.11 -12.60
C GLY A 618 -43.01 22.79 -13.04
N LEU A 619 -42.67 21.65 -12.44
CA LEU A 619 -43.26 20.34 -12.78
C LEU A 619 -44.00 19.73 -11.59
N ASP A 620 -45.26 19.36 -11.78
CA ASP A 620 -46.02 18.59 -10.79
C ASP A 620 -45.75 17.07 -10.91
N TYR A 621 -46.15 16.33 -9.87
CA TYR A 621 -45.91 14.89 -9.80
C TYR A 621 -46.66 14.11 -10.88
N ALA A 622 -47.89 14.51 -11.23
CA ALA A 622 -48.70 13.85 -12.25
C ALA A 622 -48.05 13.91 -13.64
N THR A 623 -47.42 15.05 -13.95
CA THR A 623 -46.63 15.23 -15.18
C THR A 623 -45.42 14.31 -15.17
N VAL A 624 -44.68 14.26 -14.05
CA VAL A 624 -43.52 13.37 -13.90
C VAL A 624 -43.90 11.90 -14.04
N GLU A 625 -45.05 11.49 -13.50
CA GLU A 625 -45.55 10.12 -13.54
C GLU A 625 -45.82 9.61 -14.96
N LYS A 626 -46.51 10.40 -15.81
CA LYS A 626 -46.70 10.08 -17.24
C LYS A 626 -45.39 9.83 -17.98
N PHE A 627 -44.32 10.54 -17.60
CA PHE A 627 -43.00 10.35 -18.20
C PHE A 627 -42.29 9.10 -17.67
N LEU A 628 -42.49 8.75 -16.41
CA LEU A 628 -42.00 7.49 -15.85
C LEU A 628 -42.62 6.32 -16.60
N GLU A 629 -43.92 6.35 -16.92
CA GLU A 629 -44.61 5.34 -17.75
C GLU A 629 -43.95 5.19 -19.11
N LYS A 630 -43.87 6.28 -19.88
CA LYS A 630 -43.29 6.25 -21.24
C LYS A 630 -41.82 5.84 -21.24
N THR A 631 -41.08 6.20 -20.20
CA THR A 631 -39.69 5.73 -20.03
C THR A 631 -39.64 4.23 -19.78
N CYS A 632 -40.49 3.71 -18.89
CA CYS A 632 -40.57 2.29 -18.61
C CYS A 632 -40.93 1.51 -19.88
N GLU A 633 -41.84 2.02 -20.71
CA GLU A 633 -42.19 1.47 -22.03
C GLU A 633 -41.00 1.46 -23.00
N VAL A 634 -40.28 2.58 -23.15
CA VAL A 634 -39.10 2.67 -24.03
C VAL A 634 -37.96 1.77 -23.55
N MET A 635 -37.85 1.57 -22.25
CA MET A 635 -36.87 0.67 -21.65
C MET A 635 -37.29 -0.80 -21.72
N ALA A 636 -38.60 -1.09 -21.77
CA ALA A 636 -39.13 -2.43 -21.92
C ALA A 636 -38.82 -2.96 -23.34
N GLY A 637 -37.99 -4.01 -23.41
CA GLY A 637 -37.67 -4.69 -24.68
C GLY A 637 -36.50 -4.10 -25.47
N ARG A 638 -35.94 -2.94 -25.08
CA ARG A 638 -34.77 -2.37 -25.75
C ARG A 638 -33.44 -2.90 -25.20
N LYS A 639 -32.44 -3.10 -26.06
CA LYS A 639 -31.08 -3.42 -25.62
C LYS A 639 -30.37 -2.15 -25.11
N PRO A 640 -29.62 -2.24 -24.00
CA PRO A 640 -28.79 -1.13 -23.51
C PRO A 640 -27.69 -0.83 -24.52
N ASP A 641 -27.85 0.28 -25.23
CA ASP A 641 -27.00 0.74 -26.31
C ASP A 641 -26.21 2.01 -25.95
N GLY A 642 -26.41 2.55 -24.75
CA GLY A 642 -25.76 3.77 -24.29
C GLY A 642 -26.25 5.02 -25.02
N ASN A 643 -27.34 4.95 -25.78
CA ASN A 643 -27.85 6.10 -26.52
C ASN A 643 -28.91 6.86 -25.73
N TRP A 644 -28.95 8.18 -25.96
CA TRP A 644 -30.06 9.03 -25.54
C TRP A 644 -31.27 8.80 -26.43
N THR A 645 -32.45 8.82 -25.83
CA THR A 645 -33.74 8.73 -26.53
C THR A 645 -34.59 9.90 -26.08
N LEU A 646 -35.05 10.69 -27.05
CA LEU A 646 -36.00 11.76 -26.79
C LEU A 646 -37.36 11.14 -26.50
N LEU A 647 -37.97 11.55 -25.39
CA LEU A 647 -39.38 11.30 -25.09
C LEU A 647 -40.18 12.52 -25.56
N GLU A 648 -41.44 12.33 -25.93
CA GLU A 648 -42.31 13.40 -26.44
C GLU A 648 -42.30 14.65 -25.53
N PRO A 649 -42.26 15.89 -26.08
CA PRO A 649 -42.34 17.12 -25.29
C PRO A 649 -43.69 17.25 -24.57
N LEU A 650 -43.71 17.75 -23.32
CA LEU A 650 -44.95 18.32 -22.73
C LEU A 650 -44.76 19.77 -22.32
N ASN A 651 -45.78 20.57 -22.60
CA ASN A 651 -45.93 21.92 -22.06
C ASN A 651 -46.37 21.82 -20.60
N ALA A 652 -45.60 22.36 -19.65
CA ALA A 652 -46.10 22.49 -18.28
C ALA A 652 -46.85 23.82 -18.17
N GLU A 653 -48.16 23.74 -17.98
CA GLU A 653 -49.07 24.90 -17.94
C GLU A 653 -48.71 25.92 -16.86
N LYS A 654 -48.04 25.49 -15.79
CA LYS A 654 -47.84 26.31 -14.59
C LYS A 654 -46.81 27.43 -14.74
N ASN A 655 -45.85 27.31 -15.67
CA ASN A 655 -44.73 28.24 -15.82
C ASN A 655 -44.51 28.73 -17.27
N ASN A 656 -45.40 28.41 -18.22
CA ASN A 656 -45.24 28.77 -19.63
C ASN A 656 -43.90 28.26 -20.24
N GLU A 657 -43.42 27.11 -19.76
CA GLU A 657 -42.21 26.43 -20.24
C GLU A 657 -42.56 25.00 -20.71
N THR A 658 -42.09 24.62 -21.90
CA THR A 658 -42.13 23.22 -22.36
C THR A 658 -40.94 22.45 -21.79
N TYR A 659 -41.12 21.22 -21.34
CA TYR A 659 -40.04 20.40 -20.81
C TYR A 659 -39.74 19.25 -21.78
N LEU A 660 -38.47 19.08 -22.16
CA LEU A 660 -37.98 17.96 -22.96
C LEU A 660 -37.34 16.92 -22.05
N PHE A 661 -37.81 15.68 -22.15
CA PHE A 661 -37.32 14.57 -21.35
C PHE A 661 -36.43 13.65 -22.21
N LEU A 662 -35.25 13.34 -21.70
CA LEU A 662 -34.28 12.45 -22.33
C LEU A 662 -34.09 11.19 -21.49
N ALA A 663 -34.33 10.03 -22.08
CA ALA A 663 -34.04 8.73 -21.48
C ALA A 663 -32.66 8.24 -21.91
N TRP A 664 -31.83 7.79 -20.95
CA TRP A 664 -30.55 7.15 -21.22
C TRP A 664 -30.44 5.79 -20.54
N TYR A 665 -30.20 4.73 -21.31
CA TYR A 665 -30.12 3.37 -20.82
C TYR A 665 -28.67 2.81 -20.81
N SER A 666 -28.02 2.79 -19.64
CA SER A 666 -26.62 2.36 -19.44
C SER A 666 -26.32 1.93 -17.97
N ASP A 667 -25.05 1.79 -17.57
CA ASP A 667 -24.64 1.52 -16.16
C ASP A 667 -24.87 2.77 -15.29
N ALA A 668 -25.59 2.60 -14.17
CA ALA A 668 -25.94 3.66 -13.22
C ALA A 668 -24.77 4.54 -12.79
N ARG A 669 -23.58 3.96 -12.66
CA ARG A 669 -22.38 4.69 -12.25
C ARG A 669 -21.86 5.60 -13.37
N GLU A 670 -21.95 5.17 -14.62
CA GLU A 670 -21.50 5.94 -15.79
C GLU A 670 -22.44 7.10 -16.07
N ILE A 671 -23.74 6.84 -16.02
CA ILE A 671 -24.77 7.85 -16.25
C ILE A 671 -24.67 8.99 -15.22
N TRP A 672 -24.53 8.67 -13.94
CA TRP A 672 -24.38 9.69 -12.88
C TRP A 672 -23.07 10.45 -12.98
N ARG A 673 -21.97 9.79 -13.38
CA ARG A 673 -20.69 10.47 -13.60
C ARG A 673 -20.82 11.53 -14.69
N ASN A 674 -21.49 11.19 -15.78
CA ASN A 674 -21.63 12.02 -16.96
C ASN A 674 -22.62 13.18 -16.71
N ALA A 675 -23.73 12.94 -16.03
CA ALA A 675 -24.68 13.99 -15.60
C ALA A 675 -24.02 15.03 -14.66
N ASN A 676 -23.19 14.57 -13.71
CA ASN A 676 -22.46 15.50 -12.85
C ASN A 676 -21.39 16.29 -13.63
N ALA A 677 -20.68 15.66 -14.56
CA ALA A 677 -19.67 16.34 -15.39
C ALA A 677 -20.29 17.47 -16.22
N LEU A 678 -21.48 17.24 -16.80
CA LEU A 678 -22.27 18.24 -17.53
C LEU A 678 -22.69 19.42 -16.65
N SER A 679 -23.21 19.14 -15.45
CA SER A 679 -23.59 20.18 -14.49
C SER A 679 -22.39 21.00 -14.02
N PHE A 680 -21.24 20.38 -13.76
CA PHE A 680 -20.00 21.07 -13.40
C PHE A 680 -19.39 21.88 -14.57
N ALA A 681 -19.69 21.52 -15.82
CA ALA A 681 -19.19 22.22 -17.02
C ALA A 681 -19.96 23.52 -17.36
N GLY A 682 -21.00 23.85 -16.57
CA GLY A 682 -21.76 25.10 -16.70
C GLY A 682 -22.83 25.10 -17.79
N LEU A 683 -23.27 23.91 -18.24
CA LEU A 683 -24.42 23.80 -19.13
C LEU A 683 -25.72 24.10 -18.36
N PRO A 684 -26.63 24.93 -18.89
CA PRO A 684 -27.93 25.20 -18.27
C PRO A 684 -28.76 23.90 -18.23
N ALA A 685 -28.75 23.29 -17.05
CA ALA A 685 -29.66 22.29 -16.50
C ALA A 685 -30.03 21.08 -17.39
N VAL A 686 -29.17 20.06 -17.40
CA VAL A 686 -29.60 18.66 -17.48
C VAL A 686 -29.76 18.19 -16.04
N ILE A 687 -30.96 18.30 -15.46
CA ILE A 687 -31.23 17.77 -14.12
C ILE A 687 -31.67 16.31 -14.29
N PRO A 688 -30.90 15.33 -13.78
CA PRO A 688 -31.39 13.96 -13.67
C PRO A 688 -32.56 13.95 -12.67
N VAL A 689 -33.76 13.68 -13.19
CA VAL A 689 -35.01 13.77 -12.44
C VAL A 689 -35.34 12.43 -11.80
N ALA A 690 -35.12 11.34 -12.53
CA ALA A 690 -35.33 10.00 -12.01
C ALA A 690 -34.22 9.04 -12.45
N LEU A 691 -33.87 8.10 -11.57
CA LEU A 691 -33.09 6.91 -11.86
C LEU A 691 -34.02 5.70 -11.74
N LEU A 692 -34.24 4.97 -12.82
CA LEU A 692 -35.11 3.80 -12.88
C LEU A 692 -34.30 2.52 -13.12
N MET A 693 -34.65 1.45 -12.42
CA MET A 693 -34.01 0.15 -12.55
C MET A 693 -35.04 -0.98 -12.66
N PRO A 694 -35.00 -1.82 -13.71
CA PRO A 694 -35.87 -2.98 -13.79
C PRO A 694 -35.57 -3.98 -12.67
N GLU A 695 -36.58 -4.64 -12.13
CA GLU A 695 -36.44 -5.68 -11.08
C GLU A 695 -35.44 -6.81 -11.41
N ASN A 696 -35.24 -7.10 -12.70
CA ASN A 696 -34.45 -8.25 -13.18
C ASN A 696 -33.12 -7.88 -13.87
N PHE A 697 -32.66 -6.62 -13.86
CA PHE A 697 -31.47 -6.20 -14.62
C PHE A 697 -30.44 -5.38 -13.83
N SER A 698 -29.17 -5.48 -14.25
CA SER A 698 -28.02 -4.77 -13.67
C SER A 698 -27.75 -3.38 -14.26
N LYS A 699 -28.72 -2.80 -14.98
CA LYS A 699 -28.56 -1.59 -15.79
C LYS A 699 -29.70 -0.62 -15.49
N SER A 700 -29.43 0.68 -15.60
CA SER A 700 -30.34 1.75 -15.14
C SER A 700 -30.68 2.71 -16.25
N GLY A 701 -31.88 3.28 -16.18
CA GLY A 701 -32.31 4.43 -16.95
C GLY A 701 -32.16 5.70 -16.15
N ILE A 702 -31.66 6.78 -16.74
CA ILE A 702 -31.90 8.13 -16.22
C ILE A 702 -32.86 8.87 -17.13
N ILE A 703 -33.77 9.60 -16.50
CA ILE A 703 -34.58 10.64 -17.12
C ILE A 703 -33.93 11.98 -16.80
N ALA A 704 -33.57 12.73 -17.83
CA ALA A 704 -33.06 14.09 -17.68
C ALA A 704 -34.04 15.10 -18.29
N VAL A 705 -34.23 16.23 -17.60
CA VAL A 705 -35.16 17.28 -18.01
C VAL A 705 -34.40 18.50 -18.52
N LEU A 706 -34.84 19.00 -19.67
CA LEU A 706 -34.43 20.27 -20.30
C LEU A 706 -35.64 21.19 -20.37
N THR A 707 -35.50 22.49 -20.06
CA THR A 707 -36.59 23.47 -20.21
C THR A 707 -36.58 24.11 -21.59
N GLU A 708 -37.73 24.52 -22.10
CA GLU A 708 -37.88 25.19 -23.39
C GLU A 708 -37.25 26.56 -23.34
N SER A 709 -37.29 27.29 -22.22
CA SER A 709 -36.56 28.56 -22.09
C SER A 709 -35.05 28.33 -22.11
N GLY A 710 -34.54 27.27 -21.49
CA GLY A 710 -33.12 26.89 -21.55
C GLY A 710 -32.71 26.47 -22.96
N MET A 711 -33.58 25.70 -23.62
CA MET A 711 -33.44 25.36 -25.04
C MET A 711 -33.63 26.57 -25.95
N ARG A 712 -34.46 27.56 -25.60
CA ARG A 712 -34.77 28.76 -26.39
C ARG A 712 -33.71 29.83 -26.21
N GLN A 713 -33.12 30.00 -25.02
CA GLN A 713 -31.88 30.75 -24.82
C GLN A 713 -30.73 30.10 -25.59
N MET A 714 -30.62 28.77 -25.51
CA MET A 714 -29.66 28.05 -26.35
C MET A 714 -29.98 28.25 -27.83
N LYS A 715 -31.26 28.16 -28.23
CA LYS A 715 -31.75 28.33 -29.60
C LYS A 715 -31.71 29.79 -30.06
N GLU A 716 -31.72 30.79 -29.20
CA GLU A 716 -31.58 32.24 -29.47
C GLU A 716 -30.11 32.60 -29.58
N CYS A 717 -29.23 32.05 -28.73
CA CYS A 717 -27.79 32.02 -28.98
C CYS A 717 -27.46 31.37 -30.34
N LEU A 718 -28.24 30.37 -30.76
CA LEU A 718 -28.09 29.66 -32.03
C LEU A 718 -28.80 30.32 -33.22
N LYS A 719 -29.95 30.98 -33.01
CA LYS A 719 -30.80 31.65 -34.02
C LYS A 719 -30.38 33.09 -34.26
N SER A 720 -29.63 33.72 -33.34
CA SER A 720 -29.22 35.11 -33.46
C SER A 720 -28.35 35.39 -34.67
N GLY A 721 -27.97 34.36 -35.46
CA GLY A 721 -28.02 34.39 -36.94
C GLY A 721 -27.14 35.41 -37.67
N HIS A 722 -26.50 36.31 -36.94
CA HIS A 722 -25.31 36.98 -37.32
C HIS A 722 -24.17 36.05 -36.97
N ASP A 723 -23.11 36.14 -37.77
CA ASP A 723 -21.82 35.48 -37.58
C ASP A 723 -21.49 35.29 -36.08
N THR A 724 -21.78 36.29 -35.23
CA THR A 724 -21.66 36.28 -33.75
C THR A 724 -22.34 35.13 -32.98
N GLY A 725 -23.53 34.65 -33.33
CA GLY A 725 -24.24 33.60 -32.59
C GLY A 725 -23.64 32.19 -32.79
N GLN A 726 -23.31 31.87 -34.04
CA GLN A 726 -22.55 30.66 -34.40
C GLN A 726 -21.14 30.71 -33.79
N ARG A 727 -20.50 31.88 -33.84
CA ARG A 727 -19.20 32.13 -33.19
C ARG A 727 -19.27 31.90 -31.68
N GLU A 728 -20.31 32.39 -31.01
CA GLU A 728 -20.46 32.22 -29.56
C GLU A 728 -20.80 30.79 -29.18
N LEU A 729 -21.57 30.07 -30.00
CA LEU A 729 -21.79 28.63 -29.82
C LEU A 729 -20.48 27.85 -29.92
N LEU A 730 -19.68 28.11 -30.95
CA LEU A 730 -18.39 27.43 -31.16
C LEU A 730 -17.42 27.74 -30.03
N THR A 731 -17.37 28.99 -29.57
CA THR A 731 -16.62 29.41 -28.39
C THR A 731 -17.10 28.66 -27.13
N ARG A 732 -18.40 28.66 -26.84
CA ARG A 732 -18.93 27.98 -25.64
C ARG A 732 -18.73 26.46 -25.70
N THR A 733 -18.90 25.86 -26.87
CA THR A 733 -18.66 24.42 -27.10
C THR A 733 -17.17 24.09 -26.92
N GLY A 734 -16.29 24.92 -27.48
CA GLY A 734 -14.85 24.86 -27.27
C GLY A 734 -14.51 24.94 -25.79
N ALA A 735 -15.02 25.95 -25.07
CA ALA A 735 -14.81 26.12 -23.63
C ALA A 735 -15.28 24.90 -22.81
N ILE A 736 -16.45 24.35 -23.11
CA ILE A 736 -17.00 23.17 -22.44
C ILE A 736 -16.09 21.96 -22.69
N MET A 737 -15.75 21.69 -23.95
CA MET A 737 -14.88 20.58 -24.32
C MET A 737 -13.48 20.74 -23.74
N GLY A 738 -12.97 21.98 -23.69
CA GLY A 738 -11.68 22.29 -23.08
C GLY A 738 -11.69 22.04 -21.57
N ARG A 739 -12.72 22.49 -20.86
CA ARG A 739 -12.90 22.20 -19.42
C ARG A 739 -13.01 20.70 -19.15
N LEU A 740 -13.77 19.97 -19.98
CA LEU A 740 -13.89 18.51 -19.87
C LEU A 740 -12.53 17.82 -20.12
N HIS A 741 -11.77 18.26 -21.13
CA HIS A 741 -10.44 17.74 -21.40
C HIS A 741 -9.48 18.02 -20.24
N ALA A 742 -9.45 19.23 -19.70
CA ALA A 742 -8.63 19.61 -18.53
C ALA A 742 -8.96 18.76 -17.28
N MET A 743 -10.20 18.24 -17.19
CA MET A 743 -10.64 17.34 -16.13
C MET A 743 -10.32 15.85 -16.40
N GLY A 744 -9.74 15.52 -17.56
CA GLY A 744 -9.32 14.17 -17.96
C GLY A 744 -10.42 13.34 -18.62
N PHE A 745 -11.39 13.98 -19.27
CA PHE A 745 -12.39 13.28 -20.10
C PHE A 745 -11.91 13.21 -21.55
N LYS A 746 -12.06 12.05 -22.19
CA LYS A 746 -11.75 11.86 -23.62
C LYS A 746 -12.99 12.20 -24.46
N ALA A 747 -12.78 12.77 -25.65
CA ALA A 747 -13.84 13.16 -26.58
C ALA A 747 -14.40 11.99 -27.43
N ASP A 748 -14.05 10.74 -27.10
CA ASP A 748 -14.47 9.55 -27.84
C ASP A 748 -16.00 9.42 -27.86
N GLY A 749 -16.62 9.67 -29.01
CA GLY A 749 -18.07 9.53 -29.21
C GLY A 749 -18.89 10.82 -29.06
N ILE A 750 -18.29 12.00 -29.20
CA ILE A 750 -19.07 13.22 -29.44
C ILE A 750 -19.57 13.18 -30.89
N GLU A 751 -20.77 12.63 -31.09
CA GLU A 751 -21.49 12.84 -32.35
C GLU A 751 -22.15 14.22 -32.28
N ALA A 752 -21.84 15.08 -33.25
CA ALA A 752 -22.71 16.21 -33.57
C ALA A 752 -24.06 15.63 -34.04
N GLY A 753 -24.98 15.45 -33.10
CA GLY A 753 -26.22 14.71 -33.31
C GLY A 753 -27.21 15.55 -34.12
N ALA A 754 -27.71 14.99 -35.22
CA ALA A 754 -28.74 15.57 -36.09
C ALA A 754 -30.17 15.56 -35.47
N ALA A 755 -30.32 15.27 -34.18
CA ALA A 755 -31.57 14.75 -33.60
C ALA A 755 -32.71 15.78 -33.38
N LEU A 756 -32.57 17.04 -33.78
CA LEU A 756 -33.67 18.03 -33.68
C LEU A 756 -34.11 18.60 -35.04
N THR A 757 -33.59 18.06 -36.14
CA THR A 757 -33.89 18.59 -37.48
C THR A 757 -35.16 18.02 -38.12
N LYS A 758 -35.76 16.95 -37.57
CA LYS A 758 -36.81 16.21 -38.28
C LYS A 758 -38.24 16.67 -38.02
N GLU A 759 -38.51 17.51 -37.02
CA GLU A 759 -39.89 17.71 -36.56
C GLU A 759 -40.45 19.14 -36.62
N TYR A 760 -39.69 20.13 -37.09
CA TYR A 760 -40.24 21.48 -37.32
C TYR A 760 -39.73 22.05 -38.63
N GLY A 761 -40.54 21.88 -39.68
CA GLY A 761 -40.24 22.25 -41.05
C GLY A 761 -39.74 23.67 -41.21
N LYS A 762 -38.43 23.83 -41.39
CA LYS A 762 -37.73 24.77 -42.29
C LYS A 762 -36.23 24.55 -42.13
N ARG A 763 -35.51 24.51 -43.25
CA ARG A 763 -34.07 24.19 -43.35
C ARG A 763 -33.21 25.28 -42.69
N THR A 764 -32.89 25.11 -41.41
CA THR A 764 -31.67 25.66 -40.80
C THR A 764 -31.08 24.58 -39.91
N ALA A 765 -30.06 23.88 -40.41
CA ALA A 765 -29.38 22.81 -39.68
C ALA A 765 -28.54 23.41 -38.56
N VAL A 766 -29.11 23.47 -37.35
CA VAL A 766 -28.36 23.83 -36.15
C VAL A 766 -27.89 22.54 -35.47
N PHE A 767 -26.59 22.28 -35.50
CA PHE A 767 -25.95 21.08 -34.96
C PHE A 767 -25.81 21.18 -33.44
N LEU A 768 -26.47 20.31 -32.68
CA LEU A 768 -26.20 20.15 -31.25
C LEU A 768 -25.15 19.03 -31.03
N PRO A 769 -24.12 19.25 -30.20
CA PRO A 769 -23.29 18.15 -29.70
C PRO A 769 -24.10 17.29 -28.74
N LEU A 770 -24.41 16.05 -29.13
CA LEU A 770 -24.93 15.04 -28.21
C LEU A 770 -23.74 14.17 -27.80
N MET A 771 -23.32 14.31 -26.55
CA MET A 771 -22.22 13.51 -26.01
C MET A 771 -22.72 12.07 -25.81
N LYS A 772 -22.38 11.18 -26.76
CA LYS A 772 -22.86 9.79 -26.82
C LYS A 772 -22.11 8.91 -25.83
N ASN A 773 -20.81 9.15 -25.63
CA ASN A 773 -19.99 8.42 -24.67
C ASN A 773 -18.98 9.38 -24.02
N LEU A 774 -18.94 9.44 -22.69
CA LEU A 774 -17.88 10.12 -21.95
C LEU A 774 -17.05 9.04 -21.24
N THR A 775 -15.97 8.61 -21.90
CA THR A 775 -15.07 7.62 -21.34
C THR A 775 -14.03 8.30 -20.45
N LEU A 776 -13.91 7.83 -19.21
CA LEU A 776 -12.92 8.35 -18.27
C LEU A 776 -11.58 7.62 -18.48
N PHE A 777 -10.62 8.28 -19.13
CA PHE A 777 -9.23 7.84 -19.14
C PHE A 777 -8.38 8.79 -18.30
N ARG A 778 -7.74 8.26 -17.25
CA ARG A 778 -6.60 8.95 -16.65
C ARG A 778 -5.34 8.43 -17.30
N SER A 779 -4.89 9.15 -18.33
CA SER A 779 -3.49 9.51 -18.63
C SER A 779 -3.13 9.39 -20.11
N LEU A 780 -2.58 10.45 -20.72
CA LEU A 780 -1.15 10.73 -20.87
C LEU A 780 -1.04 11.92 -21.82
N THR A 781 -0.60 13.07 -21.30
CA THR A 781 -0.26 14.34 -21.99
C THR A 781 -1.35 14.98 -22.87
N PRO A 782 -1.40 16.32 -22.99
CA PRO A 782 -2.21 16.99 -24.02
C PRO A 782 -1.57 16.93 -25.41
N SER A 783 -0.63 15.99 -25.64
CA SER A 783 -0.13 15.68 -26.97
C SER A 783 -1.24 14.91 -27.69
N PHE A 784 -1.99 15.60 -28.54
CA PHE A 784 -2.98 14.97 -29.40
C PHE A 784 -2.31 13.86 -30.20
N ARG A 785 -2.65 12.60 -29.94
CA ARG A 785 -2.17 11.48 -30.76
C ARG A 785 -2.94 11.48 -32.08
N GLY A 786 -2.40 10.79 -33.10
CA GLY A 786 -3.04 10.68 -34.42
C GLY A 786 -4.53 10.30 -34.37
N ASP A 787 -4.94 9.47 -33.41
CA ASP A 787 -6.34 9.09 -33.22
C ASP A 787 -7.22 10.22 -32.66
N ASP A 788 -6.70 11.04 -31.74
CA ASP A 788 -7.43 12.21 -31.20
C ASP A 788 -7.54 13.30 -32.27
N LEU A 789 -6.48 13.52 -33.06
CA LEU A 789 -6.50 14.43 -34.22
C LEU A 789 -7.47 13.93 -35.30
N PHE A 790 -7.51 12.62 -35.54
CA PHE A 790 -8.43 11.98 -36.48
C PHE A 790 -9.89 12.14 -36.02
N GLU A 791 -10.18 11.94 -34.72
CA GLU A 791 -11.52 12.11 -34.18
C GLU A 791 -11.97 13.58 -34.17
N PHE A 792 -11.08 14.52 -33.83
CA PHE A 792 -11.35 15.95 -34.01
C PHE A 792 -11.65 16.25 -35.47
N ARG A 793 -10.75 15.87 -36.38
CA ARG A 793 -10.93 16.07 -37.83
C ARG A 793 -12.26 15.46 -38.32
N ARG A 794 -12.58 14.23 -37.92
CA ARG A 794 -13.83 13.54 -38.26
C ARG A 794 -15.07 14.27 -37.75
N MET A 795 -15.02 14.82 -36.53
CA MET A 795 -16.10 15.62 -35.93
C MET A 795 -16.36 16.88 -36.76
N PHE A 796 -15.30 17.60 -37.14
CA PHE A 796 -15.40 18.84 -37.91
C PHE A 796 -15.72 18.62 -39.40
N ASP A 797 -15.20 17.55 -40.01
CA ASP A 797 -15.43 17.19 -41.42
C ASP A 797 -16.87 16.73 -41.64
N LYS A 798 -17.48 16.01 -40.68
CA LYS A 798 -18.91 15.70 -40.69
C LYS A 798 -19.79 16.95 -40.50
N ALA A 799 -19.31 17.94 -39.75
CA ALA A 799 -20.04 19.18 -39.47
C ALA A 799 -19.92 20.26 -40.56
N ARG A 800 -19.04 20.09 -41.56
CA ARG A 800 -18.81 21.04 -42.68
C ARG A 800 -18.51 22.49 -42.22
N LEU A 801 -17.74 22.66 -41.14
CA LEU A 801 -17.42 23.98 -40.56
C LEU A 801 -16.35 24.74 -41.39
N THR A 802 -16.47 26.07 -41.45
CA THR A 802 -15.46 26.94 -42.11
C THR A 802 -14.13 26.95 -41.35
N LYS A 803 -13.02 27.37 -41.98
CA LYS A 803 -11.73 27.53 -41.28
C LYS A 803 -11.84 28.48 -40.07
N THR A 804 -12.60 29.57 -40.22
CA THR A 804 -12.86 30.57 -39.18
C THR A 804 -13.63 29.98 -38.00
N ASP A 805 -14.61 29.12 -38.27
CA ASP A 805 -15.40 28.43 -37.25
C ASP A 805 -14.57 27.42 -36.45
N LYS A 806 -13.76 26.64 -37.17
CA LYS A 806 -12.81 25.68 -36.58
C LYS A 806 -11.80 26.40 -35.67
N TRP A 807 -11.29 27.56 -36.09
CA TRP A 807 -10.34 28.37 -35.29
C TRP A 807 -10.97 28.88 -33.99
N ARG A 808 -12.19 29.41 -34.03
CA ARG A 808 -12.86 29.96 -32.84
C ARG A 808 -13.19 28.90 -31.80
N PHE A 809 -13.68 27.75 -32.26
CA PHE A 809 -13.83 26.60 -31.39
C PHE A 809 -12.50 26.26 -30.71
N LEU A 810 -11.42 26.18 -31.49
CA LEU A 810 -10.09 25.85 -30.99
C LEU A 810 -9.53 26.85 -30.01
N GLU A 811 -9.71 28.14 -30.26
CA GLU A 811 -9.22 29.20 -29.40
C GLU A 811 -9.85 29.08 -28.00
N SER A 812 -11.17 28.91 -27.94
CA SER A 812 -11.87 28.75 -26.68
C SER A 812 -11.58 27.41 -26.02
N TYR A 813 -11.47 26.35 -26.83
CA TYR A 813 -11.06 25.03 -26.38
C TYR A 813 -9.67 25.06 -25.76
N ALA A 814 -8.68 25.63 -26.43
CA ALA A 814 -7.30 25.70 -25.96
C ALA A 814 -7.19 26.50 -24.67
N CYS A 815 -7.89 27.63 -24.58
CA CYS A 815 -7.97 28.48 -23.39
C CYS A 815 -8.43 27.70 -22.16
N HIS A 816 -9.40 26.79 -22.33
CA HIS A 816 -9.99 26.03 -21.23
C HIS A 816 -9.37 24.65 -21.00
N ALA A 817 -8.75 24.07 -22.03
CA ALA A 817 -8.06 22.77 -21.97
C ALA A 817 -6.68 22.86 -21.33
N GLY A 818 -6.08 24.06 -21.28
CA GLY A 818 -4.73 24.27 -20.74
C GLY A 818 -3.64 23.64 -21.61
N ILE A 819 -3.86 23.58 -22.92
CA ILE A 819 -2.90 23.06 -23.91
C ILE A 819 -1.88 24.14 -24.29
N THR A 820 -0.68 23.74 -24.71
CA THR A 820 0.38 24.67 -25.10
C THR A 820 0.11 25.32 -26.46
N PRO A 821 0.74 26.48 -26.77
CA PRO A 821 0.65 27.10 -28.09
C PRO A 821 1.06 26.15 -29.23
N GLU A 822 2.02 25.26 -29.01
CA GLU A 822 2.47 24.25 -29.96
C GLU A 822 1.38 23.18 -30.23
N GLU A 823 0.74 22.67 -29.17
CA GLU A 823 -0.36 21.70 -29.25
C GLU A 823 -1.58 22.31 -29.95
N ARG A 824 -1.86 23.59 -29.69
CA ARG A 824 -2.90 24.36 -30.41
C ARG A 824 -2.58 24.45 -31.90
N ASN A 825 -1.32 24.72 -32.26
CA ASN A 825 -0.91 24.81 -33.66
C ASN A 825 -0.98 23.47 -34.39
N GLU A 826 -0.66 22.36 -33.72
CA GLU A 826 -0.79 21.00 -34.25
C GLU A 826 -2.25 20.63 -34.54
N LEU A 827 -3.15 20.94 -33.61
CA LEU A 827 -4.60 20.85 -33.82
C LEU A 827 -5.09 21.67 -35.01
N CYS A 828 -4.54 22.88 -35.18
CA CYS A 828 -4.90 23.74 -36.30
C CYS A 828 -4.52 23.14 -37.65
N ARG A 829 -3.32 22.54 -37.76
CA ARG A 829 -2.90 21.82 -38.98
C ARG A 829 -3.78 20.59 -39.23
N ALA A 830 -4.04 19.80 -38.19
CA ALA A 830 -4.85 18.59 -38.31
C ALA A 830 -6.29 18.87 -38.80
N MET A 831 -6.84 20.04 -38.45
CA MET A 831 -8.18 20.45 -38.85
C MET A 831 -8.23 21.28 -40.14
N GLY A 832 -7.07 21.50 -40.79
CA GLY A 832 -6.94 22.26 -42.03
C GLY A 832 -7.22 23.76 -41.85
N ILE A 833 -6.98 24.30 -40.65
CA ILE A 833 -7.14 25.73 -40.35
C ILE A 833 -5.91 26.49 -40.85
N ILE A 834 -4.72 25.99 -40.51
CA ILE A 834 -3.41 26.51 -40.94
C ILE A 834 -2.85 25.57 -42.00
#